data_AF-A0A930U5I3-F1
#
_entry.id   AF-A0A930U5I3-F1
#
_cell.length_a   1.000
_cell.length_b   1.000
_cell.length_c   1.000
_cell.angle_alpha   90.00
_cell.angle_beta   90.00
_cell.angle_gamma   90.00
#
_symmetry.space_group_name_H-M   'P 1'
#
loop_
_entity.id
_entity.type
_entity.pdbx_description
1 polymer ?
#
loop_
_entity_poly.entity_id
_entity_poly.type
_entity_poly.pdbx_seq_one_letter_code
_entity_poly.pdbx_strand_id
1 'polypeptide(L)'
;MRVFPSLLQDLLQVVPHLRPQLYFKSSLTALSHAMEDQVFTSAAPPLVIANFQRERYYRQETRRYRQIARHSNQVYVLAAPEAEFGQVPEPYETIAFTPDDALAQEWHLVVLGPGMAASLVCREKPTEQPLMDQSRRFEGIWTFDPQVSAQVALLLLARIGHYRPDLAAKLTAAQTTYQLTQMPAAGRPSLDPQPFVERLVTYLQASQYRVLKGYRALSAKERRERLVNRITTAIRSSLNPQAILTVAVQELGQAFPESRCLVYRCRANLASTVIEHEYVNPGVSSLRGQSWDLEHHPLFRQALTQDQVAAISDVTRSPELAGFQAQVGQWGIRSWLVAPVVYQDSLLGMVELHHCGAQPYLWRDEDLALVTDVVLQIGVALIQAQAYTQIQELNLQLEALDRTRTNLIAIIGHELRTPLSTVQVCLESFASDPDMPAAPRQEMLATAMQDTERLHKLIQDFLTLSRLESGRVRWHLEPITLQECVDLALSSLRARRHPETLPKLSLQLPEGLPLIRTDGEGIVEVLAKLLDNACKFTGPEGVITIQAGRREAQMLEVVVSDTGRGIEPSQLEAVFDRFYQEENALRRTVGGTGLGLAICRQIIEGLGGRIWASSQGRGQGSQFHFTVPLVAETLGDGRPTPLEYSG
;
A
#
# COMPACT_ATOMS: atom_id res chain seq x y z
N MET A 1 -43.13 32.70 -35.26
CA MET A 1 -43.28 31.43 -36.01
C MET A 1 -44.47 30.69 -35.43
N ARG A 2 -45.36 30.15 -36.26
CA ARG A 2 -46.49 29.31 -35.79
C ARG A 2 -45.87 27.99 -35.31
N VAL A 3 -45.96 27.69 -34.02
CA VAL A 3 -45.58 26.37 -33.50
C VAL A 3 -46.68 25.40 -33.93
N PHE A 4 -46.34 24.37 -34.70
CA PHE A 4 -47.31 23.34 -35.04
C PHE A 4 -47.64 22.50 -33.80
N PRO A 5 -48.91 22.16 -33.58
CA PRO A 5 -49.29 21.18 -32.56
C PRO A 5 -48.69 19.79 -32.86
N SER A 6 -48.85 18.85 -31.93
CA SER A 6 -48.41 17.45 -32.11
C SER A 6 -49.04 16.82 -33.35
N LEU A 7 -48.26 16.17 -34.21
CA LEU A 7 -48.80 15.50 -35.40
C LEU A 7 -49.74 14.36 -35.01
N LEU A 8 -49.43 13.68 -33.91
CA LEU A 8 -50.28 12.64 -33.35
C LEU A 8 -51.64 13.22 -32.90
N GLN A 9 -51.65 14.40 -32.29
CA GLN A 9 -52.90 15.08 -31.90
C GLN A 9 -53.70 15.52 -33.13
N ASP A 10 -53.06 16.11 -34.14
CA ASP A 10 -53.72 16.49 -35.40
C ASP A 10 -54.34 15.27 -36.10
N LEU A 11 -53.62 14.15 -36.14
CA LEU A 11 -54.12 12.91 -36.71
C LEU A 11 -55.36 12.39 -35.97
N LEU A 12 -55.35 12.43 -34.64
CA LEU A 12 -56.49 12.00 -33.82
C LEU A 12 -57.71 12.93 -33.97
N GLN A 13 -57.51 14.20 -34.29
CA GLN A 13 -58.62 15.10 -34.61
C GLN A 13 -59.28 14.75 -35.94
N VAL A 14 -58.48 14.40 -36.95
CA VAL A 14 -58.99 14.03 -38.28
C VAL A 14 -59.55 12.61 -38.31
N VAL A 15 -58.97 11.69 -37.52
CA VAL A 15 -59.32 10.27 -37.49
C VAL A 15 -59.56 9.82 -36.03
N PRO A 16 -60.72 10.18 -35.43
CA PRO A 16 -60.94 10.05 -33.98
C PRO A 16 -61.11 8.63 -33.46
N HIS A 17 -61.27 7.64 -34.35
CA HIS A 17 -61.41 6.23 -33.97
C HIS A 17 -60.07 5.52 -33.72
N LEU A 18 -58.93 6.14 -34.07
CA LEU A 18 -57.62 5.57 -33.81
C LEU A 18 -57.32 5.56 -32.30
N ARG A 19 -56.66 4.48 -31.85
CA ARG A 19 -56.28 4.30 -30.45
C ARG A 19 -54.75 4.16 -30.36
N PRO A 20 -54.04 5.19 -29.86
CA PRO A 20 -52.60 5.10 -29.65
C PRO A 20 -52.24 3.99 -28.66
N GLN A 21 -51.12 3.32 -28.91
CA GLN A 21 -50.55 2.29 -28.05
C GLN A 21 -49.16 2.69 -27.55
N LEU A 22 -48.69 2.00 -26.51
CA LEU A 22 -47.37 2.19 -25.94
C LEU A 22 -46.35 1.28 -26.63
N TYR A 23 -45.26 1.86 -27.10
CA TYR A 23 -44.13 1.18 -27.71
C TYR A 23 -42.82 1.54 -26.99
N PHE A 24 -41.87 0.61 -27.02
CA PHE A 24 -40.49 0.89 -26.62
C PHE A 24 -39.67 1.34 -27.83
N LYS A 25 -38.63 2.14 -27.60
CA LYS A 25 -37.72 2.61 -28.65
C LYS A 25 -37.21 1.46 -29.53
N SER A 26 -36.80 0.34 -28.92
CA SER A 26 -36.30 -0.84 -29.65
C SER A 26 -37.33 -1.41 -30.62
N SER A 27 -38.59 -1.54 -30.19
CA SER A 27 -39.70 -1.99 -31.04
C SER A 27 -39.97 -1.01 -32.18
N LEU A 28 -39.92 0.29 -31.91
CA LEU A 28 -40.14 1.32 -32.94
C LEU A 28 -39.01 1.37 -33.98
N THR A 29 -37.75 1.21 -33.56
CA THR A 29 -36.63 1.12 -34.50
C THR A 29 -36.79 -0.10 -35.43
N ALA A 30 -37.12 -1.27 -34.87
CA ALA A 30 -37.36 -2.48 -35.66
C ALA A 30 -38.54 -2.31 -36.63
N LEU A 31 -39.62 -1.66 -36.16
CA LEU A 31 -40.79 -1.34 -36.97
C LEU A 31 -40.47 -0.37 -38.10
N SER A 32 -39.76 0.74 -37.81
CA SER A 32 -39.34 1.74 -38.79
C SER A 32 -38.47 1.10 -39.88
N HIS A 33 -37.50 0.28 -39.51
CA HIS A 33 -36.65 -0.42 -40.49
C HIS A 33 -37.45 -1.41 -41.34
N ALA A 34 -38.35 -2.19 -40.74
CA ALA A 34 -39.21 -3.11 -41.50
C ALA A 34 -40.15 -2.37 -42.46
N MET A 35 -40.67 -1.20 -42.07
CA MET A 35 -41.49 -0.34 -42.94
C MET A 35 -40.68 0.29 -44.07
N GLU A 36 -39.48 0.79 -43.78
CA GLU A 36 -38.56 1.35 -44.78
C GLU A 36 -38.11 0.30 -45.80
N ASP A 37 -37.96 -0.97 -45.41
CA ASP A 37 -37.60 -2.05 -46.34
C ASP A 37 -38.66 -2.28 -47.42
N GLN A 38 -39.92 -1.90 -47.17
CA GLN A 38 -40.98 -1.96 -48.17
C GLN A 38 -40.67 -1.05 -49.37
N VAL A 39 -39.89 0.02 -49.20
CA VAL A 39 -39.46 0.87 -50.33
C VAL A 39 -38.81 0.05 -51.46
N PHE A 40 -38.06 -1.00 -51.10
CA PHE A 40 -37.33 -1.82 -52.06
C PHE A 40 -38.16 -2.93 -52.69
N THR A 41 -39.38 -3.17 -52.22
CA THR A 41 -40.29 -4.18 -52.80
C THR A 41 -41.26 -3.58 -53.81
N SER A 42 -41.35 -2.24 -53.91
CA SER A 42 -42.25 -1.57 -54.85
C SER A 42 -41.67 -1.47 -56.26
N ALA A 43 -42.52 -1.69 -57.26
CA ALA A 43 -42.17 -1.49 -58.67
C ALA A 43 -42.14 -0.01 -59.10
N ALA A 44 -42.74 0.89 -58.30
CA ALA A 44 -42.82 2.32 -58.57
C ALA A 44 -42.23 3.12 -57.40
N PRO A 45 -41.64 4.31 -57.66
CA PRO A 45 -40.96 5.10 -56.64
C PRO A 45 -41.96 5.57 -55.56
N PRO A 46 -41.78 5.20 -54.27
CA PRO A 46 -42.69 5.62 -53.20
C PRO A 46 -42.37 7.00 -52.63
N LEU A 47 -43.35 7.70 -52.07
CA LEU A 47 -43.15 8.87 -51.21
C LEU A 47 -42.65 8.40 -49.85
N VAL A 48 -41.53 8.95 -49.39
CA VAL A 48 -40.96 8.68 -48.06
C VAL A 48 -40.82 9.98 -47.30
N ILE A 49 -41.45 10.06 -46.12
CA ILE A 49 -41.28 11.19 -45.20
C ILE A 49 -40.87 10.64 -43.85
N ALA A 50 -39.71 11.04 -43.35
CA ALA A 50 -39.19 10.59 -42.06
C ALA A 50 -38.87 11.77 -41.14
N ASN A 51 -39.30 11.67 -39.89
CA ASN A 51 -39.04 12.65 -38.85
C ASN A 51 -38.19 12.05 -37.74
N PHE A 52 -37.03 12.65 -37.51
CA PHE A 52 -36.14 12.33 -36.40
C PHE A 52 -36.23 13.42 -35.33
N GLN A 53 -36.36 12.99 -34.07
CA GLN A 53 -36.40 13.92 -32.92
C GLN A 53 -35.20 14.87 -32.87
N ARG A 54 -34.01 14.42 -33.30
CA ARG A 54 -32.75 15.17 -33.30
C ARG A 54 -31.84 14.73 -34.45
N GLU A 55 -31.00 15.64 -34.93
CA GLU A 55 -30.02 15.40 -36.00
C GLU A 55 -29.13 14.17 -35.75
N ARG A 56 -28.59 13.99 -34.53
CA ARG A 56 -27.74 12.82 -34.21
C ARG A 56 -28.38 11.46 -34.47
N TYR A 57 -29.71 11.35 -34.37
CA TYR A 57 -30.41 10.08 -34.66
C TYR A 57 -30.49 9.84 -36.16
N TYR A 58 -30.76 10.88 -36.95
CA TYR A 58 -30.70 10.82 -38.41
C TYR A 58 -29.29 10.48 -38.91
N ARG A 59 -28.23 11.06 -38.32
CA ARG A 59 -26.83 10.79 -38.74
C ARG A 59 -26.45 9.31 -38.69
N GLN A 60 -27.08 8.53 -37.81
CA GLN A 60 -26.88 7.08 -37.73
C GLN A 60 -27.52 6.35 -38.93
N GLU A 61 -28.55 6.93 -39.55
CA GLU A 61 -29.37 6.35 -40.62
C GLU A 61 -29.09 6.95 -42.00
N THR A 62 -28.16 7.92 -42.12
CA THR A 62 -27.88 8.63 -43.39
C THR A 62 -27.60 7.70 -44.57
N ARG A 63 -26.86 6.60 -44.35
CA ARG A 63 -26.59 5.61 -45.41
C ARG A 63 -27.87 4.99 -45.96
N ARG A 64 -28.85 4.74 -45.10
CA ARG A 64 -30.13 4.11 -45.43
C ARG A 64 -31.00 5.05 -46.26
N TYR A 65 -31.10 6.32 -45.86
CA TYR A 65 -31.87 7.33 -46.61
C TYR A 65 -31.23 7.67 -47.97
N ARG A 66 -29.90 7.63 -48.09
CA ARG A 66 -29.22 7.70 -49.40
C ARG A 66 -29.57 6.52 -50.31
N GLN A 67 -29.75 5.33 -49.75
CA GLN A 67 -30.16 4.15 -50.52
C GLN A 67 -31.64 4.24 -50.95
N ILE A 68 -32.52 4.71 -50.07
CA ILE A 68 -33.93 4.98 -50.36
C ILE A 68 -34.05 6.02 -51.48
N ALA A 69 -33.27 7.09 -51.43
CA ALA A 69 -33.28 8.17 -52.44
C ALA A 69 -32.77 7.74 -53.83
N ARG A 70 -32.08 6.60 -53.95
CA ARG A 70 -31.78 6.01 -55.26
C ARG A 70 -33.00 5.39 -55.94
N HIS A 71 -34.03 5.05 -55.16
CA HIS A 71 -35.26 4.40 -55.62
C HIS A 71 -36.43 5.38 -55.72
N SER A 72 -36.38 6.52 -55.04
CA SER A 72 -37.40 7.56 -55.10
C SER A 72 -36.81 8.97 -55.06
N ASN A 73 -37.35 9.86 -55.87
CA ASN A 73 -37.05 11.30 -55.84
C ASN A 73 -37.96 12.09 -54.86
N GLN A 74 -38.88 11.40 -54.19
CA GLN A 74 -39.86 11.96 -53.24
C GLN A 74 -39.50 11.51 -51.81
N VAL A 75 -38.33 11.94 -51.34
CA VAL A 75 -37.80 11.62 -50.00
C VAL A 75 -37.57 12.91 -49.23
N TYR A 76 -38.15 12.98 -48.03
CA TYR A 76 -38.10 14.15 -47.15
C TYR A 76 -37.69 13.71 -45.75
N VAL A 77 -36.61 14.28 -45.22
CA VAL A 77 -36.08 13.96 -43.89
C VAL A 77 -36.10 15.20 -43.01
N LEU A 78 -36.87 15.15 -41.94
CA LEU A 78 -37.01 16.21 -40.96
C LEU A 78 -36.17 15.89 -39.71
N ALA A 79 -35.47 16.89 -39.16
CA ALA A 79 -34.83 16.79 -37.85
C ALA A 79 -34.66 18.16 -37.18
N ALA A 80 -34.61 18.16 -35.84
CA ALA A 80 -34.14 19.33 -35.09
C ALA A 80 -32.61 19.44 -35.27
N PRO A 81 -32.09 20.57 -35.78
CA PRO A 81 -30.66 20.74 -36.07
C PRO A 81 -29.85 20.84 -34.77
N GLU A 82 -28.71 20.15 -34.72
CA GLU A 82 -27.71 20.25 -33.65
C GLU A 82 -26.39 20.90 -34.15
N ALA A 83 -26.10 20.76 -35.46
CA ALA A 83 -24.95 21.36 -36.13
C ALA A 83 -25.32 21.83 -37.57
N GLU A 84 -24.83 21.14 -38.60
CA GLU A 84 -24.93 21.52 -40.02
C GLU A 84 -26.10 20.83 -40.76
N PHE A 85 -27.19 20.48 -40.07
CA PHE A 85 -28.31 19.76 -40.71
C PHE A 85 -28.91 20.57 -41.87
N GLY A 86 -28.91 19.97 -43.06
CA GLY A 86 -29.39 20.58 -44.29
C GLY A 86 -28.45 21.58 -44.97
N GLN A 87 -27.21 21.71 -44.49
CA GLN A 87 -26.17 22.51 -45.15
C GLN A 87 -25.38 21.68 -46.17
N VAL A 88 -25.26 20.36 -45.97
CA VAL A 88 -24.64 19.43 -46.91
C VAL A 88 -25.69 18.91 -47.90
N PRO A 89 -25.48 19.02 -49.23
CA PRO A 89 -26.41 18.50 -50.21
C PRO A 89 -26.52 16.97 -50.11
N GLU A 90 -27.75 16.49 -49.92
CA GLU A 90 -28.10 15.07 -49.96
C GLU A 90 -28.96 14.77 -51.20
N PRO A 91 -29.06 13.52 -51.68
CA PRO A 91 -29.92 13.17 -52.83
C PRO A 91 -31.43 13.24 -52.53
N TYR A 92 -31.82 13.82 -51.39
CA TYR A 92 -33.18 13.97 -50.89
C TYR A 92 -33.31 15.30 -50.12
N GLU A 93 -34.54 15.71 -49.82
CA GLU A 93 -34.77 16.99 -49.14
C GLU A 93 -34.57 16.82 -47.63
N THR A 94 -33.70 17.64 -47.04
CA THR A 94 -33.51 17.78 -45.59
C THR A 94 -34.22 19.03 -45.08
N ILE A 95 -35.03 18.90 -44.04
CA ILE A 95 -35.88 19.97 -43.50
C ILE A 95 -35.58 20.18 -42.02
N ALA A 96 -34.82 21.23 -41.72
CA ALA A 96 -34.52 21.65 -40.36
C ALA A 96 -35.75 22.34 -39.75
N PHE A 97 -36.32 21.78 -38.69
CA PHE A 97 -37.39 22.42 -37.92
C PHE A 97 -36.85 22.97 -36.60
N THR A 98 -37.59 23.91 -35.97
CA THR A 98 -37.15 24.53 -34.72
C THR A 98 -37.22 23.53 -33.56
N PRO A 99 -36.25 23.51 -32.62
CA PRO A 99 -36.27 22.59 -31.47
C PRO A 99 -37.53 22.66 -30.58
N ASP A 100 -38.25 23.79 -30.61
CA ASP A 100 -39.51 24.01 -29.88
C ASP A 100 -40.74 23.39 -30.58
N ASP A 101 -40.59 22.87 -31.80
CA ASP A 101 -41.66 22.18 -32.52
C ASP A 101 -41.98 20.84 -31.85
N ALA A 102 -43.26 20.46 -31.82
CA ALA A 102 -43.68 19.17 -31.28
C ALA A 102 -42.98 17.98 -31.98
N LEU A 103 -42.58 18.14 -33.24
CA LEU A 103 -41.78 17.16 -33.98
C LEU A 103 -40.45 16.78 -33.29
N ALA A 104 -39.89 17.64 -32.45
CA ALA A 104 -38.68 17.33 -31.66
C ALA A 104 -38.91 16.24 -30.61
N GLN A 105 -40.17 16.00 -30.22
CA GLN A 105 -40.58 14.94 -29.30
C GLN A 105 -41.23 13.76 -30.02
N GLU A 106 -41.31 13.78 -31.35
CA GLU A 106 -42.05 12.80 -32.12
C GLU A 106 -41.15 12.02 -33.10
N TRP A 107 -41.56 10.79 -33.41
CA TRP A 107 -40.96 9.91 -34.39
C TRP A 107 -42.03 9.56 -35.40
N HIS A 108 -41.82 10.00 -36.65
CA HIS A 108 -42.74 9.71 -37.74
C HIS A 108 -42.03 9.08 -38.92
N LEU A 109 -42.71 8.16 -39.59
CA LEU A 109 -42.29 7.59 -40.87
C LEU A 109 -43.53 7.36 -41.71
N VAL A 110 -43.49 7.80 -42.97
CA VAL A 110 -44.53 7.55 -43.96
C VAL A 110 -43.88 6.97 -45.20
N VAL A 111 -44.42 5.87 -45.71
CA VAL A 111 -44.06 5.23 -46.97
C VAL A 111 -45.34 5.00 -47.77
N LEU A 112 -45.49 5.69 -48.90
CA LEU A 112 -46.67 5.60 -49.77
C LEU A 112 -46.27 5.29 -51.22
N GLY A 113 -46.88 4.28 -51.82
CA GLY A 113 -46.68 3.92 -53.23
C GLY A 113 -47.87 3.13 -53.79
N PRO A 114 -47.85 2.77 -55.07
CA PRO A 114 -48.91 1.97 -55.67
C PRO A 114 -49.07 0.62 -54.93
N GLY A 115 -50.22 0.41 -54.29
CA GLY A 115 -50.49 -0.79 -53.50
C GLY A 115 -49.79 -0.87 -52.14
N MET A 116 -49.10 0.20 -51.71
CA MET A 116 -48.33 0.23 -50.48
C MET A 116 -48.61 1.49 -49.68
N ALA A 117 -48.97 1.33 -48.42
CA ALA A 117 -49.13 2.46 -47.52
C ALA A 117 -48.75 2.03 -46.12
N ALA A 118 -47.76 2.69 -45.52
CA ALA A 118 -47.31 2.42 -44.18
C ALA A 118 -47.00 3.74 -43.47
N SER A 119 -47.62 3.97 -42.32
CA SER A 119 -47.35 5.16 -41.49
C SER A 119 -47.10 4.78 -40.05
N LEU A 120 -46.12 5.43 -39.44
CA LEU A 120 -45.75 5.39 -38.03
C LEU A 120 -45.83 6.82 -37.51
N VAL A 121 -46.61 7.03 -36.46
CA VAL A 121 -46.79 8.34 -35.82
C VAL A 121 -46.71 8.16 -34.31
N CYS A 122 -45.57 8.53 -33.73
CA CYS A 122 -45.29 8.30 -32.31
C CYS A 122 -44.78 9.57 -31.63
N ARG A 123 -45.17 9.75 -30.36
CA ARG A 123 -44.67 10.79 -29.47
C ARG A 123 -44.00 10.16 -28.26
N GLU A 124 -42.84 10.67 -27.87
CA GLU A 124 -42.15 10.20 -26.68
C GLU A 124 -42.92 10.58 -25.40
N LYS A 125 -43.06 9.59 -24.50
CA LYS A 125 -43.56 9.82 -23.15
C LYS A 125 -42.38 10.07 -22.21
N PRO A 126 -42.31 11.22 -21.52
CA PRO A 126 -41.27 11.47 -20.54
C PRO A 126 -41.35 10.39 -19.44
N THR A 127 -40.20 9.80 -19.13
CA THR A 127 -40.06 8.79 -18.07
C THR A 127 -39.04 9.33 -17.07
N GLU A 128 -39.29 9.18 -15.77
CA GLU A 128 -38.30 9.45 -14.72
C GLU A 128 -37.15 8.46 -14.88
N GLN A 129 -36.11 8.86 -15.61
CA GLN A 129 -34.84 8.14 -15.82
C GLN A 129 -34.97 6.74 -16.45
N PRO A 130 -34.91 6.61 -17.79
CA PRO A 130 -34.84 5.30 -18.41
C PRO A 130 -33.54 4.58 -18.03
N LEU A 131 -33.65 3.32 -17.58
CA LEU A 131 -32.50 2.47 -17.19
C LEU A 131 -31.49 2.29 -18.34
N MET A 132 -31.98 2.30 -19.59
CA MET A 132 -31.21 2.27 -20.83
C MET A 132 -31.93 3.08 -21.92
N ASP A 133 -31.22 3.66 -22.90
CA ASP A 133 -31.86 4.45 -23.98
C ASP A 133 -32.88 3.64 -24.81
N GLN A 134 -32.71 2.32 -24.92
CA GLN A 134 -33.68 1.44 -25.58
C GLN A 134 -35.00 1.26 -24.82
N SER A 135 -35.04 1.59 -23.52
CA SER A 135 -36.24 1.48 -22.68
C SER A 135 -37.13 2.73 -22.70
N ARG A 136 -36.78 3.74 -23.51
CA ARG A 136 -37.61 4.94 -23.71
C ARG A 136 -38.98 4.54 -24.27
N ARG A 137 -40.01 5.21 -23.77
CA ARG A 137 -41.41 4.90 -24.06
C ARG A 137 -41.98 5.90 -25.04
N PHE A 138 -42.74 5.39 -26.00
CA PHE A 138 -43.41 6.17 -27.03
C PHE A 138 -44.88 5.78 -27.06
N GLU A 139 -45.76 6.75 -27.22
CA GLU A 139 -47.17 6.53 -27.47
C GLU A 139 -47.47 6.92 -28.91
N GLY A 140 -48.15 6.05 -29.66
CA GLY A 140 -48.44 6.36 -31.05
C GLY A 140 -49.24 5.31 -31.78
N ILE A 141 -49.30 5.46 -33.09
CA ILE A 141 -50.06 4.61 -34.00
C ILE A 141 -49.11 4.21 -35.13
N TRP A 142 -49.19 2.95 -35.55
CA TRP A 142 -48.69 2.54 -36.84
C TRP A 142 -49.81 1.85 -37.61
N THR A 143 -49.81 1.98 -38.93
CA THR A 143 -50.91 1.46 -39.77
C THR A 143 -50.44 1.18 -41.18
N PHE A 144 -51.09 0.20 -41.82
CA PHE A 144 -51.02 -0.01 -43.27
C PHE A 144 -52.25 0.52 -44.01
N ASP A 145 -53.13 1.25 -43.32
CA ASP A 145 -54.33 1.85 -43.90
C ASP A 145 -53.92 2.98 -44.87
N PRO A 146 -54.25 2.87 -46.17
CA PRO A 146 -53.90 3.90 -47.15
C PRO A 146 -54.53 5.27 -46.87
N GLN A 147 -55.75 5.32 -46.33
CA GLN A 147 -56.43 6.58 -46.04
C GLN A 147 -55.78 7.30 -44.87
N VAL A 148 -55.52 6.58 -43.79
CA VAL A 148 -54.83 7.14 -42.62
C VAL A 148 -53.41 7.56 -43.01
N SER A 149 -52.70 6.74 -43.79
CA SER A 149 -51.34 7.05 -44.21
C SER A 149 -51.27 8.27 -45.13
N ALA A 150 -52.22 8.42 -46.06
CA ALA A 150 -52.35 9.62 -46.89
C ALA A 150 -52.64 10.87 -46.06
N GLN A 151 -53.47 10.76 -45.03
CA GLN A 151 -53.74 11.88 -44.11
C GLN A 151 -52.48 12.31 -43.34
N VAL A 152 -51.68 11.36 -42.85
CA VAL A 152 -50.40 11.65 -42.19
C VAL A 152 -49.44 12.33 -43.19
N ALA A 153 -49.36 11.85 -44.42
CA ALA A 153 -48.54 12.46 -45.47
C ALA A 153 -48.96 13.90 -45.76
N LEU A 154 -50.26 14.19 -45.88
CA LEU A 154 -50.77 15.54 -46.11
C LEU A 154 -50.38 16.50 -44.97
N LEU A 155 -50.54 16.07 -43.72
CA LEU A 155 -50.16 16.86 -42.56
C LEU A 155 -48.65 17.15 -42.53
N LEU A 156 -47.82 16.15 -42.84
CA LEU A 156 -46.36 16.33 -42.91
C LEU A 156 -45.91 17.21 -44.09
N LEU A 157 -46.48 17.03 -45.29
CA LEU A 157 -46.17 17.86 -46.46
C LEU A 157 -46.56 19.34 -46.23
N ALA A 158 -47.70 19.59 -45.55
CA ALA A 158 -48.08 20.95 -45.16
C ALA A 158 -47.06 21.58 -44.21
N ARG A 159 -46.54 20.82 -43.24
CA ARG A 159 -45.46 21.28 -42.34
C ARG A 159 -44.14 21.50 -43.09
N ILE A 160 -43.77 20.60 -44.00
CA ILE A 160 -42.58 20.77 -44.87
C ILE A 160 -42.68 22.07 -45.67
N GLY A 161 -43.83 22.34 -46.29
CA GLY A 161 -44.06 23.57 -47.06
C GLY A 161 -43.99 24.85 -46.21
N HIS A 162 -44.26 24.77 -44.90
CA HIS A 162 -44.06 25.89 -43.99
C HIS A 162 -42.58 26.19 -43.74
N TYR A 163 -41.76 25.15 -43.54
CA TYR A 163 -40.32 25.29 -43.28
C TYR A 163 -39.49 25.53 -44.55
N ARG A 164 -39.93 24.99 -45.69
CA ARG A 164 -39.26 25.05 -47.01
C ARG A 164 -40.25 25.46 -48.09
N PRO A 165 -40.66 26.74 -48.15
CA PRO A 165 -41.64 27.22 -49.14
C PRO A 165 -41.14 27.12 -50.59
N ASP A 166 -39.82 27.05 -50.78
CA ASP A 166 -39.17 26.80 -52.07
C ASP A 166 -39.55 25.45 -52.70
N LEU A 167 -39.97 24.47 -51.89
CA LEU A 167 -40.36 23.15 -52.36
C LEU A 167 -41.82 23.05 -52.81
N ALA A 168 -42.60 24.15 -52.79
CA ALA A 168 -44.05 24.13 -53.05
C ALA A 168 -44.46 23.34 -54.31
N ALA A 169 -43.78 23.54 -55.43
CA ALA A 169 -44.06 22.80 -56.67
C ALA A 169 -43.82 21.28 -56.55
N LYS A 170 -42.74 20.88 -55.85
CA LYS A 170 -42.41 19.47 -55.60
C LYS A 170 -43.44 18.81 -54.68
N LEU A 171 -43.90 19.54 -53.66
CA LEU A 171 -44.92 19.07 -52.72
C LEU A 171 -46.28 18.89 -53.40
N THR A 172 -46.70 19.84 -54.26
CA THR A 172 -47.93 19.69 -55.05
C THR A 172 -47.83 18.49 -56.01
N ALA A 173 -46.69 18.30 -56.67
CA ALA A 173 -46.46 17.14 -57.52
C ALA A 173 -46.56 15.82 -56.75
N ALA A 174 -46.03 15.75 -55.52
CA ALA A 174 -46.18 14.59 -54.65
C ALA A 174 -47.66 14.32 -54.31
N GLN A 175 -48.41 15.36 -53.91
CA GLN A 175 -49.84 15.22 -53.59
C GLN A 175 -50.66 14.66 -54.76
N THR A 176 -50.39 15.12 -55.99
CA THR A 176 -51.07 14.62 -57.20
C THR A 176 -50.62 13.21 -57.56
N THR A 177 -49.32 12.93 -57.54
CA THR A 177 -48.75 11.63 -57.95
C THR A 177 -49.26 10.48 -57.08
N TYR A 178 -49.37 10.72 -55.77
CA TYR A 178 -49.82 9.71 -54.80
C TYR A 178 -51.31 9.85 -54.42
N GLN A 179 -52.06 10.69 -55.14
CA GLN A 179 -53.52 10.86 -55.00
C GLN A 179 -53.99 11.12 -53.55
N LEU A 180 -53.23 11.91 -52.79
CA LEU A 180 -53.41 12.04 -51.34
C LEU A 180 -54.77 12.62 -50.92
N THR A 181 -55.44 13.38 -51.80
CA THR A 181 -56.74 14.01 -51.56
C THR A 181 -57.94 13.27 -52.16
N GLN A 182 -57.72 12.20 -52.94
CA GLN A 182 -58.78 11.48 -53.69
C GLN A 182 -58.73 9.95 -53.48
N MET A 183 -58.07 9.45 -52.43
CA MET A 183 -57.97 8.02 -52.19
C MET A 183 -59.35 7.36 -51.99
N PRO A 184 -59.69 6.30 -52.77
CA PRO A 184 -61.00 5.65 -52.69
C PRO A 184 -61.24 5.01 -51.32
N ALA A 185 -62.50 5.00 -50.88
CA ALA A 185 -62.91 4.38 -49.62
C ALA A 185 -62.76 2.85 -49.67
N ALA A 186 -61.92 2.34 -48.76
CA ALA A 186 -61.81 0.94 -48.35
C ALA A 186 -61.75 -0.11 -49.48
N GLY A 187 -60.61 -0.20 -50.17
CA GLY A 187 -60.15 -1.46 -50.75
C GLY A 187 -59.16 -2.12 -49.78
N ARG A 188 -59.37 -3.40 -49.41
CA ARG A 188 -58.39 -4.13 -48.58
C ARG A 188 -57.00 -4.01 -49.23
N PRO A 189 -55.94 -3.64 -48.49
CA PRO A 189 -54.60 -3.62 -49.05
C PRO A 189 -54.25 -5.02 -49.57
N SER A 190 -53.90 -5.10 -50.85
CA SER A 190 -53.42 -6.33 -51.51
C SER A 190 -51.91 -6.53 -51.24
N LEU A 191 -51.47 -6.29 -49.99
CA LEU A 191 -50.10 -6.54 -49.57
C LEU A 191 -50.07 -7.89 -48.87
N ASP A 192 -49.22 -8.79 -49.37
CA ASP A 192 -48.80 -9.95 -48.60
C ASP A 192 -48.00 -9.46 -47.37
N PRO A 193 -48.48 -9.68 -46.14
CA PRO A 193 -47.78 -9.21 -44.95
C PRO A 193 -46.52 -10.04 -44.63
N GLN A 194 -46.30 -11.21 -45.26
CA GLN A 194 -45.19 -12.10 -44.90
C GLN A 194 -43.81 -11.42 -44.94
N PRO A 195 -43.40 -10.73 -46.02
CA PRO A 195 -42.06 -10.13 -46.10
C PRO A 195 -41.81 -9.06 -45.02
N PHE A 196 -42.85 -8.31 -44.67
CA PHE A 196 -42.78 -7.31 -43.60
C PHE A 196 -42.66 -7.97 -42.23
N VAL A 197 -43.48 -8.99 -41.95
CA VAL A 197 -43.46 -9.72 -40.67
C VAL A 197 -42.10 -10.39 -40.47
N GLU A 198 -41.52 -11.01 -41.51
CA GLU A 198 -40.19 -11.65 -41.46
C GLU A 198 -39.07 -10.64 -41.14
N ARG A 199 -39.06 -9.48 -41.82
CA ARG A 199 -38.12 -8.39 -41.53
C ARG A 199 -38.29 -7.85 -40.11
N LEU A 200 -39.54 -7.61 -39.68
CA LEU A 200 -39.84 -7.12 -38.35
C LEU A 200 -39.36 -8.08 -37.25
N VAL A 201 -39.65 -9.37 -37.39
CA VAL A 201 -39.19 -10.40 -36.46
C VAL A 201 -37.67 -10.43 -36.40
N THR A 202 -36.99 -10.35 -37.55
CA THR A 202 -35.52 -10.33 -37.64
C THR A 202 -34.94 -9.13 -36.88
N TYR A 203 -35.48 -7.93 -37.09
CA TYR A 203 -35.00 -6.74 -36.38
C TYR A 203 -35.33 -6.77 -34.89
N LEU A 204 -36.50 -7.29 -34.50
CA LEU A 204 -36.85 -7.47 -33.09
C LEU A 204 -35.88 -8.45 -32.40
N GLN A 205 -35.59 -9.59 -33.01
CA GLN A 205 -34.60 -10.55 -32.48
C GLN A 205 -33.20 -9.93 -32.37
N ALA A 206 -32.75 -9.20 -33.40
CA ALA A 206 -31.47 -8.51 -33.37
C ALA A 206 -31.40 -7.46 -32.25
N SER A 207 -32.49 -6.72 -32.02
CA SER A 207 -32.56 -5.74 -30.93
C SER A 207 -32.51 -6.40 -29.55
N GLN A 208 -33.26 -7.48 -29.34
CA GLN A 208 -33.26 -8.24 -28.08
C GLN A 208 -31.87 -8.83 -27.77
N TYR A 209 -31.20 -9.36 -28.79
CA TYR A 209 -29.83 -9.86 -28.66
C TYR A 209 -28.87 -8.75 -28.19
N ARG A 210 -28.95 -7.53 -28.76
CA ARG A 210 -28.12 -6.39 -28.34
C ARG A 210 -28.37 -6.01 -26.87
N VAL A 211 -29.64 -6.00 -26.44
CA VAL A 211 -30.01 -5.74 -25.04
C VAL A 211 -29.41 -6.80 -24.11
N LEU A 212 -29.61 -8.08 -24.42
CA LEU A 212 -29.08 -9.19 -23.62
C LEU A 212 -27.55 -9.17 -23.55
N LYS A 213 -26.88 -8.86 -24.66
CA LYS A 213 -25.42 -8.69 -24.70
C LYS A 213 -24.96 -7.55 -23.79
N GLY A 214 -25.66 -6.41 -23.81
CA GLY A 214 -25.40 -5.27 -22.93
C GLY A 214 -25.57 -5.62 -21.45
N TYR A 215 -26.68 -6.27 -21.08
CA TYR A 215 -26.91 -6.72 -19.70
C TYR A 215 -25.85 -7.71 -19.21
N ARG A 216 -25.41 -8.65 -20.06
CA ARG A 216 -24.34 -9.58 -19.71
C ARG A 216 -23.02 -8.87 -19.42
N ALA A 217 -22.64 -7.89 -20.24
CA ALA A 217 -21.44 -7.10 -20.03
C ALA A 217 -21.50 -6.28 -18.73
N LEU A 218 -22.66 -5.64 -18.46
CA LEU A 218 -22.85 -4.88 -17.22
C LEU A 218 -22.78 -5.78 -15.98
N SER A 219 -23.44 -6.94 -16.01
CA SER A 219 -23.41 -7.90 -14.90
C SER A 219 -22.02 -8.47 -14.64
N ALA A 220 -21.25 -8.73 -15.71
CA ALA A 220 -19.85 -9.15 -15.57
C ALA A 220 -18.99 -8.06 -14.90
N LYS A 221 -19.16 -6.80 -15.30
CA LYS A 221 -18.48 -5.65 -14.69
C LYS A 221 -18.82 -5.51 -13.20
N GLU A 222 -20.10 -5.59 -12.83
CA GLU A 222 -20.53 -5.52 -11.42
C GLU A 222 -19.95 -6.69 -10.58
N ARG A 223 -19.92 -7.90 -11.14
CA ARG A 223 -19.35 -9.07 -10.46
C ARG A 223 -17.86 -8.88 -10.17
N ARG A 224 -17.12 -8.31 -11.13
CA ARG A 224 -15.70 -7.96 -10.98
C ARG A 224 -15.47 -6.95 -9.86
N GLU A 225 -16.21 -5.85 -9.88
CA GLU A 225 -16.09 -4.79 -8.86
C GLU A 225 -16.42 -5.32 -7.46
N ARG A 226 -17.45 -6.17 -7.33
CA ARG A 226 -17.77 -6.81 -6.04
C ARG A 226 -16.65 -7.72 -5.54
N LEU A 227 -15.99 -8.46 -6.43
CA LEU A 227 -14.89 -9.34 -6.06
C LEU A 227 -13.68 -8.53 -5.57
N VAL A 228 -13.26 -7.50 -6.32
CA VAL A 228 -12.16 -6.62 -5.91
C VAL A 228 -12.46 -5.95 -4.57
N ASN A 229 -13.67 -5.44 -4.36
CA ASN A 229 -14.06 -4.81 -3.11
C ASN A 229 -14.05 -5.80 -1.93
N ARG A 230 -14.49 -7.05 -2.15
CA ARG A 230 -14.48 -8.08 -1.10
C ARG A 230 -13.05 -8.45 -0.72
N ILE A 231 -12.19 -8.68 -1.70
CA ILE A 231 -10.76 -8.97 -1.51
C ILE A 231 -10.10 -7.80 -0.76
N THR A 232 -10.32 -6.56 -1.21
CA THR A 232 -9.78 -5.36 -0.59
C THR A 232 -10.21 -5.24 0.88
N THR A 233 -11.49 -5.47 1.17
CA THR A 233 -12.04 -5.38 2.53
C THR A 233 -11.47 -6.47 3.42
N ALA A 234 -11.42 -7.71 2.92
CA ALA A 234 -10.94 -8.85 3.66
C ALA A 234 -9.44 -8.75 3.95
N ILE A 235 -8.64 -8.29 2.98
CA ILE A 235 -7.21 -8.00 3.15
C ILE A 235 -6.99 -6.88 4.18
N ARG A 236 -7.75 -5.78 4.12
CA ARG A 236 -7.61 -4.66 5.08
C ARG A 236 -8.08 -4.98 6.50
N SER A 237 -8.83 -6.06 6.69
CA SER A 237 -9.33 -6.46 8.01
C SER A 237 -8.25 -7.04 8.93
N SER A 238 -7.10 -7.42 8.38
CA SER A 238 -5.99 -8.00 9.13
C SER A 238 -4.72 -7.19 8.94
N LEU A 239 -3.95 -7.05 10.02
CA LEU A 239 -2.60 -6.48 10.00
C LEU A 239 -1.52 -7.57 10.09
N ASN A 240 -1.90 -8.85 9.96
CA ASN A 240 -0.98 -9.97 9.92
C ASN A 240 -0.70 -10.38 8.46
N PRO A 241 0.56 -10.30 7.98
CA PRO A 241 0.92 -10.67 6.61
C PRO A 241 0.46 -12.08 6.20
N GLN A 242 0.58 -13.09 7.06
CA GLN A 242 0.20 -14.47 6.74
C GLN A 242 -1.32 -14.61 6.58
N ALA A 243 -2.08 -13.91 7.42
CA ALA A 243 -3.55 -13.90 7.33
C ALA A 243 -4.01 -13.19 6.05
N ILE A 244 -3.38 -12.06 5.70
CA ILE A 244 -3.64 -11.33 4.46
C ILE A 244 -3.45 -12.24 3.25
N LEU A 245 -2.31 -12.93 3.16
CA LEU A 245 -2.01 -13.83 2.04
C LEU A 245 -2.98 -15.01 1.96
N THR A 246 -3.37 -15.58 3.10
CA THR A 246 -4.33 -16.68 3.17
C THR A 246 -5.72 -16.25 2.67
N VAL A 247 -6.20 -15.08 3.07
CA VAL A 247 -7.48 -14.54 2.61
C VAL A 247 -7.42 -14.22 1.11
N ALA A 248 -6.33 -13.58 0.67
CA ALA A 248 -6.15 -13.20 -0.73
C ALA A 248 -6.16 -14.41 -1.67
N VAL A 249 -5.40 -15.47 -1.34
CA VAL A 249 -5.36 -16.69 -2.17
C VAL A 249 -6.72 -17.37 -2.25
N GLN A 250 -7.48 -17.35 -1.15
CA GLN A 250 -8.77 -18.01 -1.03
C GLN A 250 -9.88 -17.29 -1.81
N GLU A 251 -9.96 -15.97 -1.73
CA GLU A 251 -10.94 -15.18 -2.49
C GLU A 251 -10.61 -15.12 -3.99
N LEU A 252 -9.32 -14.96 -4.34
CA LEU A 252 -8.90 -14.95 -5.73
C LEU A 252 -9.12 -16.32 -6.38
N GLY A 253 -8.76 -17.41 -5.68
CA GLY A 253 -8.94 -18.77 -6.18
C GLY A 253 -10.41 -19.16 -6.42
N GLN A 254 -11.34 -18.67 -5.60
CA GLN A 254 -12.78 -18.89 -5.79
C GLN A 254 -13.35 -18.26 -7.07
N ALA A 255 -12.67 -17.24 -7.61
CA ALA A 255 -13.11 -16.56 -8.82
C ALA A 255 -12.87 -17.41 -10.09
N PHE A 256 -11.96 -18.38 -10.03
CA PHE A 256 -11.54 -19.19 -11.17
C PHE A 256 -11.91 -20.67 -10.94
N PRO A 257 -12.83 -21.24 -11.73
CA PRO A 257 -13.22 -22.65 -11.60
C PRO A 257 -12.10 -23.59 -12.04
N GLU A 258 -12.08 -24.81 -11.50
CA GLU A 258 -11.10 -25.87 -11.82
C GLU A 258 -9.64 -25.40 -11.73
N SER A 259 -9.40 -24.40 -10.86
CA SER A 259 -8.11 -23.73 -10.76
C SER A 259 -7.51 -23.86 -9.37
N ARG A 260 -6.19 -23.69 -9.30
CA ARG A 260 -5.42 -23.54 -8.08
C ARG A 260 -4.81 -22.15 -8.05
N CYS A 261 -4.86 -21.50 -6.90
CA CYS A 261 -4.26 -20.19 -6.69
C CYS A 261 -3.13 -20.33 -5.68
N LEU A 262 -1.99 -19.72 -5.95
CA LEU A 262 -0.83 -19.69 -5.07
C LEU A 262 -0.47 -18.25 -4.76
N VAL A 263 -0.08 -17.99 -3.52
CA VAL A 263 0.58 -16.73 -3.16
C VAL A 263 1.78 -17.04 -2.29
N TYR A 264 2.93 -16.52 -2.66
CA TYR A 264 4.16 -16.74 -1.91
C TYR A 264 5.01 -15.48 -1.88
N ARG A 265 5.82 -15.37 -0.83
CA ARG A 265 6.76 -14.26 -0.68
C ARG A 265 8.06 -14.61 -1.37
N CYS A 266 8.60 -13.65 -2.09
CA CYS A 266 9.90 -13.77 -2.75
C CYS A 266 10.56 -12.40 -2.90
N ARG A 267 11.86 -12.42 -3.11
CA ARG A 267 12.73 -11.27 -3.42
C ARG A 267 13.46 -11.62 -4.71
N ALA A 268 13.87 -10.60 -5.47
CA ALA A 268 14.48 -10.79 -6.79
C ALA A 268 15.70 -11.73 -6.81
N ASN A 269 16.43 -11.87 -5.70
CA ASN A 269 17.67 -12.66 -5.61
C ASN A 269 17.49 -14.06 -5.00
N LEU A 270 16.27 -14.50 -4.71
CA LEU A 270 16.02 -15.84 -4.15
C LEU A 270 15.92 -16.88 -5.27
N ALA A 271 16.71 -17.95 -5.18
CA ALA A 271 16.71 -19.03 -6.16
C ALA A 271 15.45 -19.93 -6.06
N SER A 272 14.94 -20.14 -4.85
CA SER A 272 13.73 -20.93 -4.60
C SER A 272 12.96 -20.42 -3.39
N THR A 273 11.67 -20.77 -3.30
CA THR A 273 10.81 -20.49 -2.15
C THR A 273 9.90 -21.69 -1.85
N VAL A 274 9.19 -21.69 -0.72
CA VAL A 274 8.23 -22.75 -0.39
C VAL A 274 6.82 -22.21 -0.55
N ILE A 275 5.93 -23.01 -1.13
CA ILE A 275 4.52 -22.63 -1.25
C ILE A 275 3.83 -22.75 0.12
N GLU A 276 3.53 -21.61 0.74
CA GLU A 276 2.84 -21.55 2.04
C GLU A 276 1.32 -21.32 1.88
N HIS A 277 0.92 -20.42 0.98
CA HIS A 277 -0.48 -20.05 0.79
C HIS A 277 -1.00 -20.57 -0.55
N GLU A 278 -2.06 -21.37 -0.46
CA GLU A 278 -2.67 -22.03 -1.60
C GLU A 278 -4.19 -22.11 -1.41
N TYR A 279 -4.92 -21.96 -2.52
CA TYR A 279 -6.31 -22.36 -2.66
C TYR A 279 -6.42 -23.42 -3.76
N VAL A 280 -7.19 -24.47 -3.49
CA VAL A 280 -7.36 -25.61 -4.39
C VAL A 280 -8.86 -25.85 -4.61
N ASN A 281 -9.29 -25.84 -5.87
CA ASN A 281 -10.64 -26.28 -6.22
C ASN A 281 -10.80 -27.81 -6.06
N PRO A 282 -12.03 -28.32 -5.86
CA PRO A 282 -12.28 -29.76 -5.82
C PRO A 282 -11.73 -30.48 -7.07
N GLY A 283 -10.97 -31.55 -6.86
CA GLY A 283 -10.38 -32.35 -7.95
C GLY A 283 -8.97 -31.93 -8.40
N VAL A 284 -8.42 -30.85 -7.85
CA VAL A 284 -7.04 -30.40 -8.13
C VAL A 284 -6.09 -30.86 -7.02
N SER A 285 -4.84 -31.18 -7.37
CA SER A 285 -3.80 -31.56 -6.40
C SER A 285 -3.19 -30.33 -5.70
N SER A 286 -2.87 -30.47 -4.41
CA SER A 286 -2.21 -29.43 -3.62
C SER A 286 -0.70 -29.41 -3.87
N LEU A 287 -0.11 -28.21 -3.92
CA LEU A 287 1.33 -27.95 -4.03
C LEU A 287 1.91 -27.30 -2.76
N ARG A 288 1.09 -27.03 -1.75
CA ARG A 288 1.55 -26.50 -0.46
C ARG A 288 2.70 -27.35 0.10
N GLY A 289 3.76 -26.67 0.56
CA GLY A 289 4.96 -27.28 1.12
C GLY A 289 5.99 -27.74 0.08
N GLN A 290 5.71 -27.66 -1.22
CA GLN A 290 6.71 -27.93 -2.25
C GLN A 290 7.69 -26.76 -2.37
N SER A 291 8.95 -27.09 -2.69
CA SER A 291 9.95 -26.11 -3.10
C SER A 291 9.64 -25.65 -4.53
N TRP A 292 9.61 -24.34 -4.73
CA TRP A 292 9.29 -23.65 -5.97
C TRP A 292 10.56 -22.99 -6.51
N ASP A 293 11.04 -23.45 -7.66
CA ASP A 293 12.18 -22.86 -8.35
C ASP A 293 11.76 -21.52 -8.94
N LEU A 294 12.44 -20.44 -8.53
CA LEU A 294 12.22 -19.09 -9.05
C LEU A 294 13.29 -18.71 -10.07
N GLU A 295 14.48 -19.28 -9.95
CA GLU A 295 15.62 -18.98 -10.82
C GLU A 295 15.34 -19.45 -12.24
N HIS A 296 14.91 -20.69 -12.45
CA HIS A 296 14.71 -21.23 -13.80
C HIS A 296 13.31 -21.00 -14.36
N HIS A 297 12.42 -20.38 -13.59
CA HIS A 297 11.01 -20.26 -13.95
C HIS A 297 10.78 -19.18 -15.03
N PRO A 298 10.35 -19.55 -16.25
CA PRO A 298 10.30 -18.62 -17.38
C PRO A 298 9.23 -17.53 -17.20
N LEU A 299 8.02 -17.89 -16.76
CA LEU A 299 6.96 -16.91 -16.50
C LEU A 299 7.27 -15.98 -15.33
N PHE A 300 7.92 -16.46 -14.28
CA PHE A 300 8.39 -15.63 -13.17
C PHE A 300 9.35 -14.53 -13.66
N ARG A 301 10.37 -14.90 -14.45
CA ARG A 301 11.30 -13.94 -15.03
C ARG A 301 10.62 -12.96 -15.99
N GLN A 302 9.69 -13.45 -16.81
CA GLN A 302 8.93 -12.59 -17.70
C GLN A 302 8.11 -11.56 -16.92
N ALA A 303 7.34 -12.01 -15.93
CA ALA A 303 6.53 -11.14 -15.08
C ALA A 303 7.39 -10.08 -14.36
N LEU A 304 8.56 -10.49 -13.87
CA LEU A 304 9.49 -9.62 -13.15
C LEU A 304 10.22 -8.62 -14.05
N THR A 305 10.57 -8.99 -15.27
CA THR A 305 11.23 -8.09 -16.24
C THR A 305 10.26 -7.09 -16.88
N GLN A 306 8.99 -7.47 -17.03
CA GLN A 306 7.97 -6.63 -17.65
C GLN A 306 7.14 -5.84 -16.62
N ASP A 307 7.29 -6.16 -15.33
CA ASP A 307 6.45 -5.66 -14.21
C ASP A 307 4.95 -5.76 -14.50
N GLN A 308 4.55 -6.87 -15.13
CA GLN A 308 3.20 -7.12 -15.62
C GLN A 308 2.82 -8.59 -15.45
N VAL A 309 1.51 -8.86 -15.52
CA VAL A 309 0.98 -10.22 -15.50
C VAL A 309 1.43 -10.97 -16.76
N ALA A 310 2.05 -12.13 -16.58
CA ALA A 310 2.42 -13.05 -17.65
C ALA A 310 1.45 -14.24 -17.67
N ALA A 311 0.97 -14.65 -18.84
CA ALA A 311 -0.02 -15.72 -18.95
C ALA A 311 0.20 -16.62 -20.17
N ILE A 312 0.00 -17.93 -19.96
CA ILE A 312 0.00 -18.98 -20.98
C ILE A 312 -1.35 -19.68 -20.94
N SER A 313 -2.09 -19.59 -22.04
CA SER A 313 -3.42 -20.22 -22.17
C SER A 313 -3.34 -21.73 -22.43
N ASP A 314 -2.24 -22.22 -23.02
CA ASP A 314 -2.03 -23.66 -23.23
C ASP A 314 -0.54 -24.01 -23.08
N VAL A 315 -0.20 -24.61 -21.93
CA VAL A 315 1.18 -24.99 -21.61
C VAL A 315 1.73 -26.06 -22.55
N THR A 316 0.88 -26.89 -23.18
CA THR A 316 1.33 -27.95 -24.10
C THR A 316 1.81 -27.41 -25.44
N ARG A 317 1.48 -26.16 -25.76
CA ARG A 317 1.90 -25.48 -26.99
C ARG A 317 3.01 -24.45 -26.76
N SER A 318 3.57 -24.40 -25.55
CA SER A 318 4.48 -23.34 -25.13
C SER A 318 5.93 -23.82 -25.07
N PRO A 319 6.79 -23.45 -26.05
CA PRO A 319 8.18 -23.91 -26.11
C PRO A 319 9.04 -23.39 -24.95
N GLU A 320 8.67 -22.26 -24.35
CA GLU A 320 9.32 -21.65 -23.19
C GLU A 320 9.28 -22.53 -21.94
N LEU A 321 8.33 -23.46 -21.87
CA LEU A 321 8.17 -24.42 -20.77
C LEU A 321 8.85 -25.77 -21.02
N ALA A 322 9.68 -25.91 -22.06
CA ALA A 322 10.32 -27.18 -22.43
C ALA A 322 11.06 -27.85 -21.25
N GLY A 323 11.75 -27.06 -20.41
CA GLY A 323 12.45 -27.56 -19.21
C GLY A 323 11.54 -27.95 -18.05
N PHE A 324 10.28 -27.52 -18.07
CA PHE A 324 9.29 -27.71 -16.99
C PHE A 324 8.15 -28.66 -17.36
N GLN A 325 8.09 -29.20 -18.59
CA GLN A 325 6.95 -30.00 -19.07
C GLN A 325 6.60 -31.20 -18.17
N ALA A 326 7.60 -31.91 -17.65
CA ALA A 326 7.38 -33.06 -16.77
C ALA A 326 6.71 -32.65 -15.45
N GLN A 327 7.17 -31.55 -14.83
CA GLN A 327 6.61 -31.01 -13.60
C GLN A 327 5.22 -30.41 -13.81
N VAL A 328 5.04 -29.62 -14.88
CA VAL A 328 3.75 -29.04 -15.28
C VAL A 328 2.70 -30.14 -15.48
N GLY A 329 3.07 -31.25 -16.12
CA GLY A 329 2.20 -32.42 -16.28
C GLY A 329 1.87 -33.11 -14.95
N GLN A 330 2.87 -33.29 -14.07
CA GLN A 330 2.66 -33.86 -12.73
C GLN A 330 1.74 -32.99 -11.86
N TRP A 331 1.86 -31.67 -11.98
CA TRP A 331 1.04 -30.70 -11.25
C TRP A 331 -0.33 -30.47 -11.89
N GLY A 332 -0.60 -31.07 -13.06
CA GLY A 332 -1.87 -30.98 -13.77
C GLY A 332 -2.18 -29.60 -14.32
N ILE A 333 -1.17 -28.76 -14.56
CA ILE A 333 -1.37 -27.40 -15.05
C ILE A 333 -1.67 -27.46 -16.56
N ARG A 334 -2.79 -26.89 -16.99
CA ARG A 334 -3.16 -26.75 -18.40
C ARG A 334 -2.98 -25.31 -18.91
N SER A 335 -3.26 -24.34 -18.05
CA SER A 335 -3.05 -22.91 -18.31
C SER A 335 -2.49 -22.25 -17.07
N TRP A 336 -1.63 -21.24 -17.24
CA TRP A 336 -0.86 -20.66 -16.15
C TRP A 336 -0.82 -19.14 -16.29
N LEU A 337 -1.12 -18.44 -15.20
CA LEU A 337 -0.97 -16.99 -15.07
C LEU A 337 -0.11 -16.69 -13.85
N VAL A 338 0.85 -15.77 -13.98
CA VAL A 338 1.78 -15.33 -12.94
C VAL A 338 1.77 -13.81 -12.87
N ALA A 339 1.68 -13.26 -11.66
CA ALA A 339 1.57 -11.82 -11.42
C ALA A 339 2.47 -11.37 -10.26
N PRO A 340 3.29 -10.32 -10.43
CA PRO A 340 4.22 -9.87 -9.42
C PRO A 340 3.55 -8.94 -8.41
N VAL A 341 3.68 -9.25 -7.12
CA VAL A 341 3.24 -8.37 -6.03
C VAL A 341 4.36 -7.36 -5.79
N VAL A 342 4.21 -6.16 -6.35
CA VAL A 342 5.19 -5.08 -6.27
C VAL A 342 4.60 -3.88 -5.54
N TYR A 343 5.44 -3.18 -4.78
CA TYR A 343 5.13 -1.88 -4.22
C TYR A 343 6.37 -0.99 -4.31
N GLN A 344 6.24 0.20 -4.93
CA GLN A 344 7.34 1.15 -5.14
C GLN A 344 8.62 0.47 -5.67
N ASP A 345 8.50 -0.25 -6.78
CA ASP A 345 9.58 -0.98 -7.46
C ASP A 345 10.25 -2.12 -6.64
N SER A 346 9.71 -2.46 -5.46
CA SER A 346 10.16 -3.59 -4.66
C SER A 346 9.23 -4.79 -4.82
N LEU A 347 9.78 -5.92 -5.25
CA LEU A 347 9.09 -7.21 -5.26
C LEU A 347 8.85 -7.71 -3.82
N LEU A 348 7.58 -7.97 -3.49
CA LEU A 348 7.15 -8.51 -2.19
C LEU A 348 6.75 -9.98 -2.27
N GLY A 349 6.37 -10.45 -3.46
CA GLY A 349 5.89 -11.80 -3.70
C GLY A 349 5.36 -12.01 -5.11
N MET A 350 4.75 -13.17 -5.34
CA MET A 350 4.06 -13.51 -6.58
C MET A 350 2.71 -14.13 -6.27
N VAL A 351 1.78 -13.94 -7.20
CA VAL A 351 0.49 -14.64 -7.27
C VAL A 351 0.48 -15.49 -8.53
N GLU A 352 0.10 -16.75 -8.41
CA GLU A 352 -0.03 -17.66 -9.54
C GLU A 352 -1.42 -18.29 -9.59
N LEU A 353 -1.97 -18.40 -10.81
CA LEU A 353 -3.22 -19.10 -11.09
C LEU A 353 -2.96 -20.22 -12.10
N HIS A 354 -3.27 -21.45 -11.68
CA HIS A 354 -3.12 -22.65 -12.48
C HIS A 354 -4.51 -23.16 -12.82
N HIS A 355 -4.90 -23.14 -14.09
CA HIS A 355 -6.08 -23.86 -14.53
C HIS A 355 -5.72 -25.33 -14.76
N CYS A 356 -6.42 -26.24 -14.09
CA CYS A 356 -6.12 -27.67 -14.09
C CYS A 356 -7.21 -28.51 -14.78
N GLY A 357 -8.12 -27.86 -15.52
CA GLY A 357 -9.15 -28.52 -16.30
C GLY A 357 -8.62 -29.27 -17.52
N ALA A 358 -9.46 -30.12 -18.10
CA ALA A 358 -9.10 -30.92 -19.28
C ALA A 358 -8.88 -30.08 -20.55
N GLN A 359 -9.53 -28.92 -20.65
CA GLN A 359 -9.42 -27.99 -21.77
C GLN A 359 -8.59 -26.77 -21.36
N PRO A 360 -7.82 -26.17 -22.28
CA PRO A 360 -7.10 -24.93 -22.00
C PRO A 360 -8.06 -23.78 -21.69
N TYR A 361 -7.73 -23.00 -20.67
CA TYR A 361 -8.39 -21.75 -20.33
C TYR A 361 -7.78 -20.59 -21.11
N LEU A 362 -8.63 -19.83 -21.81
CA LEU A 362 -8.21 -18.63 -22.51
C LEU A 362 -8.25 -17.44 -21.56
N TRP A 363 -7.08 -16.99 -21.10
CA TRP A 363 -6.94 -15.78 -20.29
C TRP A 363 -7.35 -14.55 -21.12
N ARG A 364 -8.40 -13.85 -20.69
CA ARG A 364 -8.91 -12.64 -21.33
C ARG A 364 -8.33 -11.42 -20.63
N ASP A 365 -8.31 -10.27 -21.32
CA ASP A 365 -7.89 -9.00 -20.73
C ASP A 365 -8.61 -8.68 -19.41
N GLU A 366 -9.86 -9.13 -19.26
CA GLU A 366 -10.65 -9.00 -18.03
C GLU A 366 -10.05 -9.79 -16.85
N ASP A 367 -9.49 -10.98 -17.10
CA ASP A 367 -8.84 -11.82 -16.09
C ASP A 367 -7.51 -11.21 -15.66
N LEU A 368 -6.70 -10.76 -16.63
CA LEU A 368 -5.43 -10.08 -16.34
C LEU A 368 -5.66 -8.81 -15.52
N ALA A 369 -6.65 -7.99 -15.91
CA ALA A 369 -6.99 -6.77 -15.17
C ALA A 369 -7.44 -7.08 -13.73
N LEU A 370 -8.28 -8.10 -13.52
CA LEU A 370 -8.72 -8.50 -12.18
C LEU A 370 -7.53 -8.93 -11.31
N VAL A 371 -6.63 -9.77 -11.83
CA VAL A 371 -5.47 -10.24 -11.06
C VAL A 371 -4.54 -9.07 -10.76
N THR A 372 -4.31 -8.17 -11.71
CA THR A 372 -3.50 -6.96 -11.52
C THR A 372 -4.03 -6.09 -10.38
N ASP A 373 -5.35 -5.82 -10.38
CA ASP A 373 -6.00 -5.02 -9.34
C ASP A 373 -5.85 -5.67 -7.94
N VAL A 374 -6.02 -6.99 -7.87
CA VAL A 374 -5.92 -7.76 -6.61
C VAL A 374 -4.49 -7.77 -6.08
N VAL A 375 -3.51 -8.03 -6.95
CA VAL A 375 -2.08 -8.09 -6.62
C VAL A 375 -1.59 -6.74 -6.08
N LEU A 376 -2.05 -5.62 -6.67
CA LEU A 376 -1.77 -4.29 -6.16
C LEU A 376 -2.30 -4.09 -4.72
N GLN A 377 -3.53 -4.53 -4.43
CA GLN A 377 -4.10 -4.44 -3.07
C GLN A 377 -3.36 -5.32 -2.06
N ILE A 378 -2.92 -6.52 -2.46
CA ILE A 378 -2.07 -7.38 -1.63
C ILE A 378 -0.77 -6.65 -1.28
N GLY A 379 -0.11 -6.04 -2.27
CA GLY A 379 1.15 -5.31 -2.08
C GLY A 379 1.03 -4.18 -1.05
N VAL A 380 0.00 -3.34 -1.19
CA VAL A 380 -0.30 -2.25 -0.24
C VAL A 380 -0.51 -2.78 1.17
N ALA A 381 -1.30 -3.84 1.33
CA ALA A 381 -1.62 -4.37 2.65
C ALA A 381 -0.43 -5.06 3.33
N LEU A 382 0.44 -5.73 2.57
CA LEU A 382 1.66 -6.34 3.11
C LEU A 382 2.62 -5.28 3.67
N ILE A 383 2.80 -4.15 2.96
CA ILE A 383 3.62 -3.04 3.44
C ILE A 383 2.99 -2.40 4.68
N GLN A 384 1.68 -2.18 4.67
CA GLN A 384 0.97 -1.64 5.82
C GLN A 384 1.14 -2.54 7.07
N ALA A 385 1.00 -3.85 6.91
CA ALA A 385 1.19 -4.82 7.98
C ALA A 385 2.63 -4.81 8.52
N GLN A 386 3.64 -4.78 7.63
CA GLN A 386 5.06 -4.70 8.02
C GLN A 386 5.36 -3.41 8.79
N ALA A 387 4.88 -2.26 8.30
CA ALA A 387 5.06 -0.98 8.96
C ALA A 387 4.44 -0.97 10.37
N TYR A 388 3.24 -1.58 10.51
CA TYR A 388 2.59 -1.69 11.81
C TYR A 388 3.39 -2.53 12.81
N THR A 389 3.90 -3.69 12.39
CA THR A 389 4.76 -4.53 13.24
C THR A 389 6.02 -3.79 13.66
N GLN A 390 6.69 -3.10 12.73
CA GLN A 390 7.89 -2.32 13.02
C GLN A 390 7.63 -1.19 14.04
N ILE A 391 6.49 -0.49 13.92
CA ILE A 391 6.08 0.54 14.88
C ILE A 391 5.84 -0.08 16.26
N GLN A 392 5.20 -1.26 16.34
CA GLN A 392 4.99 -1.94 17.62
C GLN A 392 6.30 -2.34 18.29
N GLU A 393 7.24 -2.92 17.53
CA GLU A 393 8.57 -3.27 18.05
C GLU A 393 9.31 -2.05 18.57
N LEU A 394 9.30 -0.95 17.82
CA LEU A 394 9.94 0.30 18.23
C LEU A 394 9.30 0.88 19.50
N ASN A 395 7.96 0.84 19.62
CA ASN A 395 7.26 1.28 20.82
C ASN A 395 7.64 0.46 22.04
N LEU A 396 7.74 -0.88 21.90
CA LEU A 396 8.19 -1.75 22.99
C LEU A 396 9.63 -1.43 23.42
N GLN A 397 10.52 -1.16 22.46
CA GLN A 397 11.89 -0.73 22.76
C GLN A 397 11.92 0.62 23.48
N LEU A 398 11.12 1.59 23.05
CA LEU A 398 10.98 2.89 23.70
C LEU A 398 10.46 2.75 25.13
N GLU A 399 9.43 1.93 25.37
CA GLU A 399 8.91 1.66 26.72
C GLU A 399 9.96 1.03 27.62
N ALA A 400 10.76 0.07 27.11
CA ALA A 400 11.84 -0.55 27.87
C ALA A 400 12.94 0.46 28.25
N LEU A 401 13.27 1.37 27.32
CA LEU A 401 14.22 2.47 27.55
C LEU A 401 13.69 3.45 28.61
N ASP A 402 12.41 3.83 28.52
CA ASP A 402 11.79 4.76 29.46
C ASP A 402 11.67 4.18 30.88
N ARG A 403 11.36 2.88 30.99
CA ARG A 403 11.41 2.16 32.28
C ARG A 403 12.81 2.17 32.88
N THR A 404 13.83 1.87 32.06
CA THR A 404 15.24 1.92 32.50
C THR A 404 15.62 3.31 32.98
N ARG A 405 15.25 4.36 32.23
CA ARG A 405 15.47 5.75 32.61
C ARG A 405 14.79 6.11 33.93
N THR A 406 13.53 5.72 34.09
CA THR A 406 12.75 6.01 35.30
C THR A 406 13.34 5.31 36.52
N ASN A 407 13.75 4.06 36.39
CA ASN A 407 14.44 3.30 37.46
C ASN A 407 15.74 3.98 37.88
N LEU A 408 16.55 4.48 36.93
CA LEU A 408 17.77 5.22 37.23
C LEU A 408 17.47 6.50 38.02
N ILE A 409 16.47 7.28 37.60
CA ILE A 409 16.06 8.50 38.32
C ILE A 409 15.62 8.17 39.75
N ALA A 410 14.87 7.08 39.94
CA ALA A 410 14.43 6.64 41.26
C ALA A 410 15.62 6.24 42.16
N ILE A 411 16.59 5.50 41.64
CA ILE A 411 17.81 5.10 42.38
C ILE A 411 18.63 6.33 42.76
N ILE A 412 18.86 7.26 41.83
CA ILE A 412 19.57 8.52 42.10
C ILE A 412 18.86 9.30 43.21
N GLY A 413 17.53 9.44 43.11
CA GLY A 413 16.73 10.12 44.13
C GLY A 413 16.88 9.49 45.51
N HIS A 414 16.96 8.17 45.60
CA HIS A 414 17.17 7.45 46.87
C HIS A 414 18.58 7.67 47.45
N GLU A 415 19.61 7.52 46.62
CA GLU A 415 21.00 7.68 47.05
C GLU A 415 21.36 9.12 47.43
N LEU A 416 20.69 10.12 46.86
CA LEU A 416 20.82 11.52 47.29
C LEU A 416 20.02 11.83 48.56
N ARG A 417 18.80 11.28 48.70
CA ARG A 417 17.91 11.59 49.84
C ARG A 417 18.51 11.13 51.16
N THR A 418 19.13 9.95 51.20
CA THR A 418 19.64 9.38 52.45
C THR A 418 20.67 10.29 53.16
N PRO A 419 21.81 10.65 52.54
CA PRO A 419 22.78 11.54 53.18
C PRO A 419 22.23 12.95 53.44
N LEU A 420 21.34 13.45 52.58
CA LEU A 420 20.68 14.74 52.79
C LEU A 420 19.81 14.73 54.05
N SER A 421 19.05 13.66 54.28
CA SER A 421 18.24 13.49 55.48
C SER A 421 19.11 13.39 56.74
N THR A 422 20.25 12.68 56.69
CA THR A 422 21.19 12.63 57.83
C THR A 422 21.71 14.03 58.17
N VAL A 423 22.19 14.78 57.17
CA VAL A 423 22.69 16.14 57.35
C VAL A 423 21.61 17.04 57.94
N GLN A 424 20.37 16.94 57.45
CA GLN A 424 19.25 17.72 57.95
C GLN A 424 18.97 17.41 59.43
N VAL A 425 18.89 16.13 59.82
CA VAL A 425 18.69 15.72 61.21
C VAL A 425 19.82 16.23 62.12
N CYS A 426 21.07 16.19 61.65
CA CYS A 426 22.19 16.76 62.40
C CYS A 426 22.02 18.26 62.64
N LEU A 427 21.67 19.02 61.60
CA LEU A 427 21.45 20.46 61.69
C LEU A 427 20.24 20.82 62.58
N GLU A 428 19.13 20.10 62.46
CA GLU A 428 17.94 20.28 63.30
C GLU A 428 18.24 20.01 64.78
N SER A 429 19.07 19.00 65.06
CA SER A 429 19.50 18.68 66.43
C SER A 429 20.39 19.77 67.01
N PHE A 430 21.32 20.33 66.23
CA PHE A 430 22.13 21.48 66.66
C PHE A 430 21.28 22.73 66.92
N ALA A 431 20.22 22.94 66.15
CA ALA A 431 19.30 24.05 66.36
C ALA A 431 18.41 23.86 67.60
N SER A 432 18.03 22.63 67.91
CA SER A 432 17.10 22.29 68.99
C SER A 432 17.76 22.15 70.37
N ASP A 433 19.03 21.75 70.42
CA ASP A 433 19.81 21.58 71.67
C ASP A 433 21.17 22.31 71.59
N PRO A 434 21.21 23.64 71.87
CA PRO A 434 22.43 24.44 71.84
C PRO A 434 23.48 24.01 72.89
N ASP A 435 23.03 23.37 73.98
CA ASP A 435 23.86 22.97 75.12
C ASP A 435 24.37 21.52 75.01
N MET A 436 24.17 20.88 73.85
CA MET A 436 24.58 19.49 73.58
C MET A 436 26.05 19.21 73.97
N PRO A 437 26.35 18.13 74.71
CA PRO A 437 27.72 17.79 75.10
C PRO A 437 28.68 17.65 73.91
N ALA A 438 29.97 17.93 74.13
CA ALA A 438 30.96 18.01 73.05
C ALA A 438 31.15 16.69 72.27
N ALA A 439 31.08 15.54 72.94
CA ALA A 439 31.26 14.23 72.31
C ALA A 439 30.19 13.91 71.24
N PRO A 440 28.87 13.88 71.54
CA PRO A 440 27.83 13.66 70.53
C PRO A 440 27.80 14.77 69.47
N ARG A 441 28.13 16.01 69.84
CA ARG A 441 28.24 17.12 68.89
C ARG A 441 29.32 16.87 67.82
N GLN A 442 30.50 16.40 68.25
CA GLN A 442 31.59 16.07 67.33
C GLN A 442 31.25 14.88 66.44
N GLU A 443 30.57 13.86 66.96
CA GLU A 443 30.12 12.70 66.17
C GLU A 443 29.09 13.08 65.11
N MET A 444 28.12 13.91 65.46
CA MET A 444 27.11 14.42 64.51
C MET A 444 27.74 15.35 63.45
N LEU A 445 28.69 16.20 63.85
CA LEU A 445 29.41 17.06 62.90
C LEU A 445 30.24 16.22 61.93
N ALA A 446 30.96 15.21 62.43
CA ALA A 446 31.72 14.28 61.60
C ALA A 446 30.82 13.53 60.62
N THR A 447 29.65 13.05 61.09
CA THR A 447 28.65 12.39 60.25
C THR A 447 28.12 13.32 59.15
N ALA A 448 27.74 14.56 59.49
CA ALA A 448 27.25 15.53 58.52
C ALA A 448 28.31 15.90 57.48
N MET A 449 29.57 16.08 57.89
CA MET A 449 30.69 16.33 56.97
C MET A 449 30.93 15.15 56.03
N GLN A 450 30.89 13.92 56.55
CA GLN A 450 31.07 12.71 55.76
C GLN A 450 29.94 12.53 54.73
N ASP A 451 28.69 12.76 55.12
CA ASP A 451 27.55 12.65 54.20
C ASP A 451 27.51 13.80 53.17
N THR A 452 28.01 14.99 53.52
CA THR A 452 28.18 16.11 52.57
C THR A 452 29.24 15.79 51.51
N GLU A 453 30.39 15.24 51.92
CA GLU A 453 31.44 14.79 51.00
C GLU A 453 30.92 13.65 50.10
N ARG A 454 30.15 12.72 50.67
CA ARG A 454 29.51 11.64 49.91
C ARG A 454 28.55 12.18 48.86
N LEU A 455 27.72 13.17 49.19
CA LEU A 455 26.83 13.85 48.25
C LEU A 455 27.61 14.51 47.12
N HIS A 456 28.68 15.23 47.45
CA HIS A 456 29.54 15.88 46.47
C HIS A 456 30.13 14.86 45.47
N LYS A 457 30.67 13.75 45.98
CA LYS A 457 31.22 12.67 45.16
C LYS A 457 30.15 11.99 44.28
N LEU A 458 28.96 11.75 44.81
CA LEU A 458 27.82 11.20 44.04
C LEU A 458 27.45 12.10 42.85
N ILE A 459 27.32 13.40 43.09
CA ILE A 459 26.96 14.38 42.05
C ILE A 459 28.07 14.45 41.00
N GLN A 460 29.34 14.50 41.43
CA GLN A 460 30.46 14.56 40.50
C GLN A 460 30.57 13.28 39.65
N ASP A 461 30.49 12.10 40.27
CA ASP A 461 30.50 10.81 39.57
C ASP A 461 29.33 10.74 38.56
N PHE A 462 28.14 11.20 38.93
CA PHE A 462 26.98 11.25 38.04
C PHE A 462 27.20 12.19 36.85
N LEU A 463 27.74 13.39 37.06
CA LEU A 463 28.05 14.34 35.98
C LEU A 463 29.16 13.83 35.05
N THR A 464 30.13 13.10 35.58
CA THR A 464 31.17 12.45 34.78
C THR A 464 30.57 11.35 33.93
N LEU A 465 29.79 10.44 34.53
CA LEU A 465 29.14 9.35 33.80
C LEU A 465 28.19 9.87 32.71
N SER A 466 27.36 10.88 33.03
CA SER A 466 26.44 11.48 32.06
C SER A 466 27.16 12.11 30.87
N ARG A 467 28.35 12.71 31.10
CA ARG A 467 29.19 13.24 30.02
C ARG A 467 29.74 12.13 29.14
N LEU A 468 30.30 11.08 29.73
CA LEU A 468 30.85 9.92 29.02
C LEU A 468 29.78 9.23 28.15
N GLU A 469 28.60 8.95 28.72
CA GLU A 469 27.50 8.25 28.03
C GLU A 469 26.85 9.07 26.91
N SER A 470 26.96 10.40 26.96
CA SER A 470 26.45 11.25 25.88
C SER A 470 27.25 11.13 24.58
N GLY A 471 28.42 10.47 24.60
CA GLY A 471 29.35 10.37 23.48
C GLY A 471 30.00 11.71 23.10
N ARG A 472 29.83 12.76 23.91
CA ARG A 472 30.33 14.12 23.63
C ARG A 472 31.73 14.38 24.18
N VAL A 473 32.35 13.39 24.82
CA VAL A 473 33.71 13.52 25.34
C VAL A 473 34.69 13.50 24.16
N ARG A 474 35.54 14.52 24.09
CA ARG A 474 36.66 14.56 23.16
C ARG A 474 37.90 14.09 23.91
N TRP A 475 38.40 12.92 23.53
CA TRP A 475 39.62 12.36 24.12
C TRP A 475 40.86 13.07 23.58
N HIS A 476 41.75 13.47 24.48
CA HIS A 476 43.04 14.06 24.14
C HIS A 476 44.10 12.96 24.12
N LEU A 477 44.12 12.19 23.02
CA LEU A 477 45.02 11.04 22.87
C LEU A 477 46.46 11.49 22.62
N GLU A 478 47.34 11.25 23.58
CA GLU A 478 48.78 11.55 23.50
C GLU A 478 49.63 10.34 23.92
N PRO A 479 50.92 10.26 23.49
CA PRO A 479 51.86 9.26 23.98
C PRO A 479 52.26 9.53 25.44
N ILE A 480 51.90 8.64 26.36
CA ILE A 480 52.18 8.77 27.80
C ILE A 480 52.83 7.48 28.32
N THR A 481 53.63 7.58 29.37
CA THR A 481 54.07 6.39 30.10
C THR A 481 53.01 5.94 31.11
N LEU A 482 52.73 4.64 31.20
CA LEU A 482 51.82 4.14 32.24
C LEU A 482 52.32 4.49 33.66
N GLN A 483 53.64 4.55 33.83
CA GLN A 483 54.29 4.89 35.10
C GLN A 483 53.84 6.27 35.61
N GLU A 484 53.80 7.30 34.75
CA GLU A 484 53.32 8.65 35.12
C GLU A 484 51.87 8.62 35.61
N CYS A 485 50.98 7.89 34.91
CA CYS A 485 49.59 7.75 35.32
C CYS A 485 49.45 7.05 36.70
N VAL A 486 50.25 6.00 36.93
CA VAL A 486 50.27 5.27 38.20
C VAL A 486 50.79 6.16 39.33
N ASP A 487 51.86 6.90 39.11
CA ASP A 487 52.46 7.77 40.12
C ASP A 487 51.51 8.93 40.51
N LEU A 488 50.80 9.51 39.54
CA LEU A 488 49.76 10.52 39.80
C LEU A 488 48.58 9.94 40.61
N ALA A 489 48.08 8.76 40.23
CA ALA A 489 46.98 8.11 40.93
C ALA A 489 47.36 7.75 42.39
N LEU A 490 48.58 7.23 42.60
CA LEU A 490 49.12 6.92 43.92
C LEU A 490 49.35 8.16 44.78
N SER A 491 49.86 9.24 44.19
CA SER A 491 50.06 10.52 44.89
C SER A 491 48.73 11.07 45.39
N SER A 492 47.69 11.01 44.55
CA SER A 492 46.33 11.40 44.92
C SER A 492 45.72 10.51 46.01
N LEU A 493 46.01 9.21 45.99
CA LEU A 493 45.57 8.27 47.04
C LEU A 493 46.23 8.59 48.40
N ARG A 494 47.56 8.80 48.41
CA ARG A 494 48.34 9.12 49.62
C ARG A 494 47.95 10.46 50.23
N ALA A 495 47.58 11.45 49.43
CA ALA A 495 47.14 12.75 49.93
C ALA A 495 45.79 12.69 50.67
N ARG A 496 44.94 11.71 50.37
CA ARG A 496 43.57 11.60 50.90
C ARG A 496 43.41 10.62 52.06
N ARG A 497 44.42 9.78 52.34
CA ARG A 497 44.36 8.75 53.39
C ARG A 497 45.55 8.80 54.32
N HIS A 498 45.31 8.54 55.61
CA HIS A 498 46.38 8.45 56.60
C HIS A 498 47.25 7.21 56.34
N PRO A 499 48.59 7.31 56.53
CA PRO A 499 49.52 6.19 56.28
C PRO A 499 49.16 4.91 57.03
N GLU A 500 48.62 5.05 58.25
CA GLU A 500 48.29 3.94 59.14
C GLU A 500 47.05 3.14 58.70
N THR A 501 46.25 3.66 57.76
CA THR A 501 45.04 2.99 57.24
C THR A 501 45.21 2.46 55.82
N LEU A 502 46.39 2.65 55.22
CA LEU A 502 46.68 2.23 53.85
C LEU A 502 47.27 0.81 53.81
N PRO A 503 46.71 -0.11 53.00
CA PRO A 503 47.32 -1.41 52.73
C PRO A 503 48.70 -1.28 52.08
N LYS A 504 49.51 -2.33 52.15
CA LYS A 504 50.82 -2.36 51.50
C LYS A 504 50.66 -2.28 49.98
N LEU A 505 51.31 -1.30 49.35
CA LEU A 505 51.29 -1.10 47.90
C LEU A 505 52.52 -1.76 47.26
N SER A 506 52.29 -2.59 46.24
CA SER A 506 53.32 -3.31 45.49
C SER A 506 53.22 -2.96 44.00
N LEU A 507 54.29 -2.38 43.44
CA LEU A 507 54.37 -2.04 42.01
C LEU A 507 55.25 -3.06 41.29
N GLN A 508 54.67 -3.71 40.28
CA GLN A 508 55.33 -4.71 39.45
C GLN A 508 55.20 -4.31 37.99
N LEU A 509 55.90 -3.23 37.64
CA LEU A 509 55.93 -2.67 36.28
C LEU A 509 57.30 -2.99 35.66
N PRO A 510 57.36 -3.76 34.55
CA PRO A 510 58.62 -4.06 33.88
C PRO A 510 59.37 -2.79 33.43
N GLU A 511 60.70 -2.80 33.52
CA GLU A 511 61.51 -1.73 32.93
C GLU A 511 61.37 -1.76 31.40
N GLY A 512 61.06 -0.61 30.78
CA GLY A 512 60.92 -0.49 29.32
C GLY A 512 59.52 -0.80 28.77
N LEU A 513 58.46 -0.60 29.55
CA LEU A 513 57.09 -0.63 29.02
C LEU A 513 56.92 0.35 27.84
N PRO A 514 56.29 -0.07 26.73
CA PRO A 514 56.01 0.81 25.60
C PRO A 514 55.07 1.95 25.97
N LEU A 515 55.17 3.07 25.26
CA LEU A 515 54.24 4.20 25.41
C LEU A 515 52.81 3.77 25.05
N ILE A 516 51.85 4.22 25.85
CA ILE A 516 50.42 4.08 25.57
C ILE A 516 49.92 5.34 24.85
N ARG A 517 49.00 5.17 23.90
CA ARG A 517 48.36 6.28 23.19
C ARG A 517 46.95 6.47 23.75
N THR A 518 46.82 7.37 24.71
CA THR A 518 45.61 7.47 25.54
C THR A 518 45.37 8.91 26.00
N ASP A 519 44.21 9.14 26.61
CA ASP A 519 43.96 10.32 27.43
C ASP A 519 44.50 10.07 28.86
N GLY A 520 45.47 10.87 29.29
CA GLY A 520 46.16 10.69 30.57
C GLY A 520 45.25 10.91 31.78
N GLU A 521 44.38 11.92 31.72
CA GLU A 521 43.42 12.21 32.78
C GLU A 521 42.44 11.04 32.97
N GLY A 522 41.94 10.47 31.88
CA GLY A 522 41.06 9.31 31.90
C GLY A 522 41.70 8.08 32.56
N ILE A 523 42.96 7.76 32.23
CA ILE A 523 43.66 6.61 32.85
C ILE A 523 43.98 6.86 34.32
N VAL A 524 44.38 8.08 34.69
CA VAL A 524 44.56 8.46 36.10
C VAL A 524 43.26 8.31 36.88
N GLU A 525 42.11 8.69 36.29
CA GLU A 525 40.80 8.52 36.91
C GLU A 525 40.43 7.03 37.09
N VAL A 526 40.63 6.19 36.07
CA VAL A 526 40.43 4.73 36.16
C VAL A 526 41.27 4.14 37.29
N LEU A 527 42.57 4.42 37.30
CA LEU A 527 43.49 3.93 38.33
C LEU A 527 43.09 4.43 39.72
N ALA A 528 42.76 5.71 39.87
CA ALA A 528 42.33 6.27 41.15
C ALA A 528 41.04 5.60 41.68
N LYS A 529 40.08 5.30 40.80
CA LYS A 529 38.83 4.62 41.17
C LYS A 529 39.07 3.15 41.54
N LEU A 530 39.89 2.43 40.77
CA LEU A 530 40.25 1.04 41.07
C LEU A 530 41.05 0.94 42.38
N LEU A 531 41.99 1.86 42.63
CA LEU A 531 42.76 1.91 43.86
C LEU A 531 41.90 2.30 45.07
N ASP A 532 41.00 3.28 44.93
CA ASP A 532 40.03 3.61 45.99
C ASP A 532 39.13 2.40 46.30
N ASN A 533 38.76 1.61 45.29
CA ASN A 533 38.01 0.37 45.46
C ASN A 533 38.83 -0.68 46.24
N ALA A 534 40.06 -0.94 45.81
CA ALA A 534 40.97 -1.88 46.47
C ALA A 534 41.24 -1.49 47.94
N CYS A 535 41.48 -0.21 48.23
CA CYS A 535 41.70 0.28 49.59
C CYS A 535 40.44 0.30 50.47
N LYS A 536 39.23 0.24 49.89
CA LYS A 536 37.99 0.12 50.66
C LYS A 536 37.72 -1.30 51.13
N PHE A 537 38.14 -2.28 50.35
CA PHE A 537 37.81 -3.69 50.57
C PHE A 537 39.00 -4.54 51.04
N THR A 538 40.16 -3.91 51.23
CA THR A 538 41.39 -4.52 51.76
C THR A 538 41.74 -3.86 53.09
N GLY A 539 41.93 -4.67 54.14
CA GLY A 539 42.41 -4.19 55.43
C GLY A 539 43.86 -3.71 55.41
N PRO A 540 44.34 -3.03 56.46
CA PRO A 540 45.71 -2.47 56.52
C PRO A 540 46.82 -3.52 56.39
N GLU A 541 46.58 -4.76 56.82
CA GLU A 541 47.51 -5.89 56.70
C GLU A 541 47.55 -6.51 55.28
N GLY A 542 46.63 -6.10 54.40
CA GLY A 542 46.53 -6.63 53.04
C GLY A 542 47.51 -5.98 52.07
N VAL A 543 47.53 -6.50 50.83
CA VAL A 543 48.40 -6.03 49.76
C VAL A 543 47.57 -5.64 48.54
N ILE A 544 47.89 -4.50 47.95
CA ILE A 544 47.38 -4.08 46.64
C ILE A 544 48.55 -4.08 45.67
N THR A 545 48.42 -4.81 44.57
CA THR A 545 49.46 -4.97 43.55
C THR A 545 49.01 -4.39 42.23
N ILE A 546 49.84 -3.54 41.62
CA ILE A 546 49.63 -3.06 40.24
C ILE A 546 50.66 -3.75 39.34
N GLN A 547 50.15 -4.44 38.33
CA GLN A 547 50.94 -5.12 37.31
C GLN A 547 50.60 -4.56 35.93
N ALA A 548 51.56 -4.58 35.02
CA ALA A 548 51.30 -4.29 33.62
C ALA A 548 52.13 -5.21 32.72
N GLY A 549 51.53 -5.63 31.62
CA GLY A 549 52.16 -6.53 30.66
C GLY A 549 51.54 -6.39 29.27
N ARG A 550 52.33 -6.69 28.24
CA ARG A 550 51.83 -6.72 26.86
C ARG A 550 50.98 -7.99 26.69
N ARG A 551 49.70 -7.82 26.36
CA ARG A 551 48.76 -8.93 26.17
C ARG A 551 48.63 -9.31 24.69
N GLU A 552 48.56 -8.29 23.83
CA GLU A 552 48.42 -8.41 22.38
C GLU A 552 49.44 -7.48 21.67
N ALA A 553 49.61 -7.61 20.35
CA ALA A 553 50.58 -6.80 19.61
C ALA A 553 50.35 -5.28 19.75
N GLN A 554 49.12 -4.83 20.00
CA GLN A 554 48.75 -3.40 20.03
C GLN A 554 48.15 -2.94 21.37
N MET A 555 48.07 -3.79 22.39
CA MET A 555 47.40 -3.45 23.66
C MET A 555 48.26 -3.80 24.86
N LEU A 556 48.31 -2.87 25.82
CA LEU A 556 48.87 -3.07 27.16
C LEU A 556 47.75 -3.49 28.11
N GLU A 557 47.94 -4.57 28.86
CA GLU A 557 47.05 -4.96 29.96
C GLU A 557 47.62 -4.43 31.28
N VAL A 558 46.74 -3.83 32.09
CA VAL A 558 47.02 -3.37 33.44
C VAL A 558 46.10 -4.13 34.39
N VAL A 559 46.68 -4.66 35.47
CA VAL A 559 45.96 -5.45 36.47
C VAL A 559 46.15 -4.80 37.84
N VAL A 560 45.04 -4.48 38.49
CA VAL A 560 44.99 -4.01 39.88
C VAL A 560 44.42 -5.14 40.73
N SER A 561 45.28 -5.76 41.53
CA SER A 561 44.95 -6.91 42.38
C SER A 561 44.92 -6.52 43.84
N ASP A 562 43.93 -7.00 44.58
CA ASP A 562 43.79 -6.77 46.02
C ASP A 562 43.61 -8.10 46.77
N THR A 563 44.09 -8.18 48.03
CA THR A 563 43.88 -9.34 48.91
C THR A 563 42.68 -9.16 49.84
N GLY A 564 41.68 -8.41 49.38
CA GLY A 564 40.50 -8.05 50.15
C GLY A 564 39.42 -9.12 50.19
N ARG A 565 38.18 -8.68 50.39
CA ARG A 565 37.02 -9.56 50.61
C ARG A 565 36.65 -10.47 49.43
N GLY A 566 37.18 -10.21 48.23
CA GLY A 566 36.86 -10.95 47.00
C GLY A 566 35.43 -10.73 46.49
N ILE A 567 35.19 -11.14 45.25
CA ILE A 567 33.90 -11.02 44.55
C ILE A 567 33.37 -12.41 44.23
N GLU A 568 32.07 -12.63 44.40
CA GLU A 568 31.44 -13.90 44.01
C GLU A 568 31.42 -14.06 42.47
N PRO A 569 31.71 -15.25 41.90
CA PRO A 569 31.81 -15.40 40.44
C PRO A 569 30.57 -14.98 39.66
N SER A 570 29.37 -15.13 40.25
CA SER A 570 28.10 -14.70 39.65
C SER A 570 27.94 -13.17 39.54
N GLN A 571 28.78 -12.41 40.22
CA GLN A 571 28.68 -10.96 40.35
C GLN A 571 29.80 -10.21 39.58
N LEU A 572 30.78 -10.92 39.02
CA LEU A 572 31.96 -10.33 38.36
C LEU A 572 31.64 -9.37 37.20
N GLU A 573 30.52 -9.60 36.51
CA GLU A 573 30.07 -8.69 35.45
C GLU A 573 29.23 -7.54 36.01
N ALA A 574 28.36 -7.85 36.98
CA ALA A 574 27.43 -6.89 37.57
C ALA A 574 28.12 -5.78 38.39
N VAL A 575 29.35 -6.00 38.89
CA VAL A 575 30.11 -4.96 39.63
C VAL A 575 30.37 -3.69 38.83
N PHE A 576 30.28 -3.75 37.51
CA PHE A 576 30.42 -2.59 36.64
C PHE A 576 29.07 -1.94 36.25
N ASP A 577 27.95 -2.48 36.72
CA ASP A 577 26.63 -1.89 36.51
C ASP A 577 26.44 -0.63 37.38
N ARG A 578 25.60 0.29 36.90
CA ARG A 578 25.34 1.57 37.58
C ARG A 578 24.69 1.33 38.94
N PHE A 579 25.20 2.00 39.97
CA PHE A 579 24.71 1.91 41.34
C PHE A 579 24.78 0.50 41.95
N TYR A 580 25.50 -0.42 41.30
CA TYR A 580 25.63 -1.77 41.82
C TYR A 580 26.43 -1.77 43.12
N GLN A 581 25.90 -2.46 44.13
CA GLN A 581 26.54 -2.68 45.42
C GLN A 581 26.17 -4.09 45.91
N GLU A 582 27.18 -4.87 46.32
CA GLU A 582 27.00 -6.24 46.81
C GLU A 582 26.26 -6.30 48.18
N GLU A 583 26.27 -5.21 48.96
CA GLU A 583 25.55 -5.09 50.24
C GLU A 583 24.27 -4.25 50.09
N ASN A 584 23.13 -4.78 50.55
CA ASN A 584 21.88 -4.02 50.64
C ASN A 584 22.06 -2.76 51.51
N ALA A 585 21.39 -1.65 51.15
CA ALA A 585 21.48 -0.33 51.79
C ALA A 585 21.31 -0.29 53.33
N LEU A 586 20.76 -1.36 53.93
CA LEU A 586 20.52 -1.53 55.37
C LEU A 586 21.68 -2.20 56.14
N ARG A 587 22.66 -2.83 55.47
CA ARG A 587 23.82 -3.50 56.09
C ARG A 587 25.15 -2.84 55.73
N ARG A 588 25.12 -1.54 55.45
CA ARG A 588 26.28 -0.76 55.00
C ARG A 588 27.41 -0.82 56.04
N THR A 589 28.47 -1.54 55.73
CA THR A 589 29.73 -1.45 56.49
C THR A 589 30.80 -0.63 55.78
N VAL A 590 30.72 -0.49 54.45
CA VAL A 590 31.67 0.28 53.62
C VAL A 590 30.93 1.19 52.64
N GLY A 591 31.26 2.48 52.62
CA GLY A 591 30.60 3.50 51.79
C GLY A 591 31.09 3.56 50.34
N GLY A 592 30.17 3.69 49.38
CA GLY A 592 30.47 3.87 47.96
C GLY A 592 29.29 4.44 47.16
N THR A 593 29.57 5.01 45.98
CA THR A 593 28.55 5.58 45.09
C THR A 593 27.94 4.55 44.14
N GLY A 594 28.60 3.39 43.96
CA GLY A 594 28.23 2.39 42.95
C GLY A 594 28.41 2.85 41.50
N LEU A 595 29.00 4.03 41.28
CA LEU A 595 29.24 4.58 39.94
C LEU A 595 30.70 4.46 39.48
N GLY A 596 31.62 4.23 40.41
CA GLY A 596 33.07 4.22 40.13
C GLY A 596 33.46 3.23 39.02
N LEU A 597 33.07 1.96 39.15
CA LEU A 597 33.42 0.93 38.16
C LEU A 597 32.69 1.12 36.83
N ALA A 598 31.46 1.62 36.83
CA ALA A 598 30.73 2.00 35.61
C ALA A 598 31.46 3.12 34.85
N ILE A 599 31.99 4.12 35.55
CA ILE A 599 32.83 5.18 34.95
C ILE A 599 34.12 4.58 34.36
N CYS A 600 34.79 3.67 35.09
CA CYS A 600 35.98 3.01 34.57
C CYS A 600 35.70 2.28 33.26
N ARG A 601 34.56 1.57 33.17
CA ARG A 601 34.12 0.89 31.94
C ARG A 601 33.93 1.88 30.79
N GLN A 602 33.19 2.97 31.00
CA GLN A 602 32.96 3.97 29.95
C GLN A 602 34.24 4.66 29.48
N ILE A 603 35.19 4.93 30.38
CA ILE A 603 36.49 5.51 30.00
C ILE A 603 37.28 4.51 29.16
N ILE A 604 37.46 3.27 29.64
CA ILE A 604 38.28 2.26 28.96
C ILE A 604 37.69 1.88 27.60
N GLU A 605 36.37 1.67 27.51
CA GLU A 605 35.70 1.39 26.24
C GLU A 605 35.77 2.59 25.28
N GLY A 606 35.61 3.81 25.80
CA GLY A 606 35.74 5.05 25.03
C GLY A 606 37.15 5.26 24.45
N LEU A 607 38.17 4.71 25.11
CA LEU A 607 39.57 4.68 24.66
C LEU A 607 39.91 3.47 23.76
N GLY A 608 38.93 2.63 23.41
CA GLY A 608 39.12 1.44 22.57
C GLY A 608 39.69 0.22 23.31
N GLY A 609 39.70 0.24 24.64
CA GLY A 609 40.11 -0.86 25.50
C GLY A 609 38.96 -1.75 25.97
N ARG A 610 39.27 -2.66 26.89
CA ARG A 610 38.29 -3.50 27.61
C ARG A 610 38.64 -3.54 29.10
N ILE A 611 37.64 -3.61 29.97
CA ILE A 611 37.81 -3.80 31.42
C ILE A 611 37.00 -5.02 31.90
N TRP A 612 37.55 -5.82 32.80
CA TRP A 612 36.86 -6.95 33.41
C TRP A 612 37.41 -7.25 34.81
N ALA A 613 36.71 -8.08 35.58
CA ALA A 613 37.12 -8.51 36.91
C ALA A 613 37.32 -10.02 36.96
N SER A 614 38.24 -10.48 37.81
CA SER A 614 38.41 -11.89 38.16
C SER A 614 38.57 -12.04 39.69
N SER A 615 38.01 -13.12 40.25
CA SER A 615 38.07 -13.43 41.68
C SER A 615 37.82 -14.92 41.87
N GLN A 616 38.52 -15.55 42.81
CA GLN A 616 38.31 -16.96 43.19
C GLN A 616 37.16 -17.14 44.20
N GLY A 617 36.48 -16.05 44.54
CA GLY A 617 35.36 -16.03 45.49
C GLY A 617 35.70 -15.23 46.76
N ARG A 618 34.79 -15.29 47.73
CA ARG A 618 34.90 -14.51 48.96
C ARG A 618 36.14 -14.90 49.79
N GLY A 619 36.82 -13.90 50.32
CA GLY A 619 38.05 -14.00 51.12
C GLY A 619 39.32 -14.26 50.31
N GLN A 620 39.25 -14.32 48.98
CA GLN A 620 40.38 -14.65 48.11
C GLN A 620 40.94 -13.45 47.33
N GLY A 621 40.48 -12.22 47.64
CA GLY A 621 40.85 -11.02 46.89
C GLY A 621 40.19 -10.92 45.51
N SER A 622 40.52 -9.84 44.80
CA SER A 622 39.96 -9.54 43.47
C SER A 622 41.06 -9.01 42.55
N GLN A 623 40.88 -9.19 41.24
CA GLN A 623 41.73 -8.59 40.22
C GLN A 623 40.86 -7.83 39.22
N PHE A 624 41.17 -6.56 38.99
CA PHE A 624 40.56 -5.75 37.95
C PHE A 624 41.55 -5.55 36.83
N HIS A 625 41.17 -5.97 35.64
CA HIS A 625 41.99 -5.93 34.44
C HIS A 625 41.44 -4.88 33.49
N PHE A 626 42.31 -4.07 32.88
CA PHE A 626 41.92 -3.25 31.74
C PHE A 626 43.01 -3.21 30.68
N THR A 627 42.61 -2.96 29.42
CA THR A 627 43.53 -2.80 28.30
C THR A 627 43.56 -1.37 27.79
N VAL A 628 44.73 -0.91 27.34
CA VAL A 628 44.94 0.42 26.74
C VAL A 628 45.74 0.28 25.45
N PRO A 629 45.42 1.02 24.37
CA PRO A 629 46.18 0.99 23.12
C PRO A 629 47.63 1.44 23.30
N LEU A 630 48.55 0.72 22.67
CA LEU A 630 49.95 1.12 22.53
C LEU A 630 50.10 2.17 21.44
N VAL A 631 51.15 2.98 21.54
CA VAL A 631 51.62 3.77 20.39
C VAL A 631 52.07 2.77 19.33
N ALA A 632 51.46 2.82 18.15
CA ALA A 632 51.90 2.00 17.02
C ALA A 632 53.39 2.29 16.77
N GLU A 633 54.23 1.26 16.82
CA GLU A 633 55.62 1.36 16.37
C GLU A 633 55.58 1.85 14.92
N THR A 634 56.03 3.08 14.69
CA THR A 634 56.34 3.54 13.34
C THR A 634 57.58 2.78 12.92
N LEU A 635 57.37 1.62 12.29
CA LEU A 635 58.36 1.04 11.39
C LEU A 635 58.77 2.17 10.45
N GLY A 636 60.06 2.52 10.45
CA GLY A 636 60.62 3.68 9.79
C GLY A 636 60.50 3.66 8.27
N ASP A 637 59.29 3.88 7.76
CA ASP A 637 59.01 4.30 6.39
C ASP A 637 57.79 5.22 6.42
N GLY A 638 58.03 6.52 6.24
CA GLY A 638 57.06 7.60 6.37
C GLY A 638 55.95 7.59 5.31
N ARG A 639 55.04 6.61 5.36
CA ARG A 639 53.79 6.64 4.59
C ARG A 639 52.58 6.47 5.52
N PRO A 640 51.65 7.44 5.56
CA PRO A 640 50.41 7.27 6.30
C PRO A 640 49.52 6.26 5.59
N THR A 641 49.05 5.25 6.32
CA THR A 641 47.93 4.40 5.88
C THR A 641 46.62 5.20 5.91
N PRO A 642 45.75 5.09 4.89
CA PRO A 642 44.48 5.82 4.87
C PRO A 642 43.55 5.28 5.96
N LEU A 643 43.02 6.19 6.79
CA LEU A 643 41.90 5.90 7.68
C LEU A 643 40.62 5.76 6.84
N GLU A 644 40.08 4.55 6.77
CA GLU A 644 38.68 4.35 6.36
C GLU A 644 37.77 4.94 7.44
N TYR A 645 37.07 6.02 7.09
CA TYR A 645 35.95 6.54 7.86
C TYR A 645 34.72 5.67 7.58
N SER A 646 34.31 4.87 8.57
CA SER A 646 33.00 4.24 8.62
C SER A 646 31.98 5.22 9.18
N GLY A 647 30.86 5.42 8.47
CA GLY A 647 29.71 6.23 8.90
C GLY A 647 28.77 5.51 9.85
#